data_AF-A0A0D9V809-F1
#
_entry.id   AF-A0A0D9V809-F1
#
_cell.length_a   1.000
_cell.length_b   1.000
_cell.length_c   1.000
_cell.angle_alpha   90.00
_cell.angle_beta   90.00
_cell.angle_gamma   90.00
#
_symmetry.space_group_name_H-M   'P 1'
#
loop_
_entity.id
_entity.type
_entity.pdbx_description
1 polymer ?
#
loop_
_entity_poly.entity_id
_entity_poly.type
_entity_poly.pdbx_seq_one_letter_code
_entity_poly.pdbx_strand_id
1 'polypeptide(L)'
;MDCSLLENAFLELSEYVIDQEFEMAVPSKLVLVIAVALLGWAYKAARPPPPTILGGPGGPPVASPRVQLKDGRHLAYREAGVDRGIAKYKIIFFHGFGNSKESDFPVSKELTQELGIYLLYFDRAGYGDSDANPNRGLKSDAMDVEELADKLQLGEKFYVVGTSMGGYVVWSCLNYIPQRSKHMHHYASSDRLQNGTAITDESLDGCRLAGAALVVPVVNYWWPMPANVWESAYSKLDVGDQRTFWIAHHVPWLFYAWFNQKWFRISPIVDGKREAFTDKDWEILTAMSAEQLDRGKATKQGDYHSLCRDAMILFGTWEFDPMLIKNPFLNGEGVVSIWQGREDRIVRVEVQRYVAEKLPWVRYHEHPEGGHLFTFVDGRGDKVIRELLLGEQPKVGLLGWAYMAARQPPPVILGGPGGPPVTCPRVQLKDGRHLAYREAGVPKEIAKYKIIFFHGFASTKDSEFPVSQELAEELGIYLLYFDRAGYGDSDANPSRGLKSDATDVEELADGLQLGEKFYVVGTSMGGYVAWSCLNYIPHRLAGAALVVPAVNYWWPMPANVSESAYSKLDVRDQRSFWVAHHMPWLLHTWFKQKKFKISPIVEGKREAFTDQDWEILTENQRKEQETGQVDRDKATKQGAYHSLCRDVTILFGAWVFDPTMIKNPFPNGEGVVSIWQGREDKIVRVEVQRYVADKLPWVRYHEIPEGGHLFICANEVGDKIIRELLNGEEPQGLWRVDHIAQRGPGHGRPRGHLEGAWLEGCSETIVPPSEEIQEHPDPSSTNPHLSRERGKFNPQLSHLMQK
;
A
#
# COMPACT_ATOMS: atom_id res chain seq x y z
N MET A 1 41.32 20.79 -17.40
CA MET A 1 42.51 20.67 -18.28
C MET A 1 42.08 19.97 -19.55
N ASP A 2 42.67 20.33 -20.67
CA ASP A 2 42.51 19.66 -21.96
C ASP A 2 43.76 18.81 -22.24
N CYS A 3 43.68 17.81 -23.11
CA CYS A 3 44.81 16.96 -23.49
C CYS A 3 45.97 17.77 -24.08
N SER A 4 45.68 18.93 -24.69
CA SER A 4 46.69 19.90 -25.16
C SER A 4 47.68 20.34 -24.08
N LEU A 5 47.32 20.36 -22.79
CA LEU A 5 48.27 20.70 -21.72
C LEU A 5 49.29 19.58 -21.45
N LEU A 6 48.89 18.31 -21.61
CA LEU A 6 49.83 17.19 -21.58
C LEU A 6 50.61 17.07 -22.89
N GLU A 7 49.99 17.43 -24.02
CA GLU A 7 50.66 17.47 -25.32
C GLU A 7 51.78 18.52 -25.32
N ASN A 8 51.47 19.75 -24.89
CA ASN A 8 52.46 20.83 -24.74
C ASN A 8 53.54 20.45 -23.73
N ALA A 9 53.19 19.95 -22.53
CA ALA A 9 54.20 19.55 -21.54
C ALA A 9 55.07 18.37 -22.03
N PHE A 10 54.51 17.45 -22.82
CA PHE A 10 55.28 16.36 -23.45
C PHE A 10 56.19 16.88 -24.57
N LEU A 11 55.72 17.83 -25.39
CA LEU A 11 56.50 18.47 -26.45
C LEU A 11 57.64 19.31 -25.86
N GLU A 12 57.34 20.25 -24.96
CA GLU A 12 58.33 21.11 -24.28
C GLU A 12 59.42 20.28 -23.58
N LEU A 13 59.06 19.20 -22.87
CA LEU A 13 60.04 18.33 -22.23
C LEU A 13 60.77 17.39 -23.20
N SER A 14 60.18 17.08 -24.36
CA SER A 14 60.87 16.31 -25.42
C SER A 14 61.87 17.18 -26.18
N GLU A 15 61.50 18.41 -26.54
CA GLU A 15 62.38 19.41 -27.14
C GLU A 15 63.53 19.75 -26.19
N TYR A 16 63.26 19.98 -24.90
CA TYR A 16 64.29 20.19 -23.89
C TYR A 16 65.24 18.98 -23.72
N VAL A 17 64.78 17.75 -23.97
CA VAL A 17 65.63 16.54 -23.99
C VAL A 17 66.46 16.43 -25.27
N ILE A 18 65.96 16.96 -26.39
CA ILE A 18 66.63 16.92 -27.71
C ILE A 18 67.71 18.01 -27.81
N ASP A 19 67.42 19.24 -27.37
CA ASP A 19 68.36 20.37 -27.42
C ASP A 19 69.52 20.26 -26.40
N GLN A 20 69.40 19.40 -25.38
CA GLN A 20 70.40 19.20 -24.31
C GLN A 20 71.57 18.27 -24.72
N GLU A 21 72.18 18.54 -25.87
CA GLU A 21 73.53 18.04 -26.18
C GLU A 21 74.56 18.70 -25.24
N PHE A 22 75.05 17.91 -24.29
CA PHE A 22 76.13 18.20 -23.32
C PHE A 22 75.92 19.31 -22.27
N GLU A 23 75.33 18.96 -21.12
CA GLU A 23 75.98 19.26 -19.80
C GLU A 23 75.43 18.46 -18.58
N MET A 24 74.20 17.93 -18.62
CA MET A 24 73.64 17.22 -17.46
C MET A 24 74.32 15.87 -17.12
N ALA A 25 74.45 15.59 -15.82
CA ALA A 25 74.92 14.31 -15.27
C ALA A 25 73.98 13.13 -15.57
N VAL A 26 74.55 11.92 -15.69
CA VAL A 26 73.85 10.69 -16.11
C VAL A 26 72.59 10.35 -15.29
N PRO A 27 72.58 10.43 -13.94
CA PRO A 27 71.37 10.13 -13.17
C PRO A 27 70.22 11.11 -13.48
N SER A 28 70.52 12.39 -13.65
CA SER A 28 69.52 13.41 -14.00
C SER A 28 68.96 13.21 -15.41
N LYS A 29 69.81 12.82 -16.38
CA LYS A 29 69.35 12.42 -17.72
C LYS A 29 68.41 11.21 -17.65
N LEU A 30 68.73 10.19 -16.86
CA LEU A 30 67.88 9.00 -16.69
C LEU A 30 66.52 9.34 -16.07
N VAL A 31 66.49 10.18 -15.01
CA VAL A 31 65.24 10.63 -14.39
C VAL A 31 64.37 11.43 -15.37
N LEU A 32 64.98 12.32 -16.17
CA LEU A 32 64.26 13.12 -17.16
C LEU A 32 63.69 12.26 -18.31
N VAL A 33 64.47 11.30 -18.82
CA VAL A 33 64.00 10.34 -19.84
C VAL A 33 62.86 9.46 -19.32
N ILE A 34 62.92 9.03 -18.05
CA ILE A 34 61.82 8.30 -17.41
C ILE A 34 60.58 9.19 -17.26
N ALA A 35 60.74 10.46 -16.88
CA ALA A 35 59.62 11.41 -16.80
C ALA A 35 58.96 11.64 -18.17
N VAL A 36 59.72 11.88 -19.24
CA VAL A 36 59.19 12.02 -20.61
C VAL A 36 58.53 10.73 -21.10
N ALA A 37 59.10 9.56 -20.82
CA ALA A 37 58.49 8.28 -21.17
C ALA A 37 57.16 8.04 -20.43
N LEU A 38 57.08 8.39 -19.14
CA LEU A 38 55.84 8.30 -18.35
C LEU A 38 54.79 9.32 -18.81
N LEU A 39 55.18 10.56 -19.16
CA LEU A 39 54.28 11.57 -19.72
C LEU A 39 53.76 11.17 -21.10
N GLY A 40 54.63 10.68 -21.99
CA GLY A 40 54.23 10.16 -23.30
C GLY A 40 53.32 8.94 -23.21
N TRP A 41 53.56 8.05 -22.24
CA TRP A 41 52.66 6.94 -21.92
C TRP A 41 51.31 7.41 -21.38
N ALA A 42 51.30 8.36 -20.44
CA ALA A 42 50.07 8.92 -19.86
C ALA A 42 49.23 9.68 -20.90
N TYR A 43 49.88 10.50 -21.73
CA TYR A 43 49.25 11.17 -22.86
C TYR A 43 48.65 10.16 -23.85
N LYS A 44 49.41 9.11 -24.24
CA LYS A 44 48.92 8.05 -25.13
C LYS A 44 47.78 7.22 -24.52
N ALA A 45 47.73 7.06 -23.21
CA ALA A 45 46.65 6.35 -22.50
C ALA A 45 45.40 7.22 -22.33
N ALA A 46 45.56 8.53 -22.12
CA ALA A 46 44.46 9.49 -21.99
C ALA A 46 43.84 9.88 -23.35
N ARG A 47 44.66 9.95 -24.41
CA ARG A 47 44.20 10.31 -25.76
C ARG A 47 43.15 9.30 -26.27
N PRO A 48 41.94 9.76 -26.61
CA PRO A 48 40.89 8.86 -27.08
C PRO A 48 41.20 8.29 -28.47
N PRO A 49 40.71 7.08 -28.79
CA PRO A 49 40.83 6.51 -30.12
C PRO A 49 39.97 7.31 -31.13
N PRO A 50 40.38 7.39 -32.41
CA PRO A 50 39.54 7.98 -33.45
C PRO A 50 38.21 7.21 -33.60
N PRO A 51 37.13 7.85 -34.07
CA PRO A 51 35.90 7.15 -34.45
C PRO A 51 36.15 6.01 -35.44
N THR A 52 35.36 4.94 -35.35
CA THR A 52 35.47 3.80 -36.25
C THR A 52 34.53 4.00 -37.46
N ILE A 53 35.07 3.90 -38.67
CA ILE A 53 34.28 4.06 -39.91
C ILE A 53 33.52 2.77 -40.19
N LEU A 54 32.27 2.69 -39.72
CA LEU A 54 31.39 1.55 -39.93
C LEU A 54 31.14 1.29 -41.41
N GLY A 55 31.31 0.05 -41.85
CA GLY A 55 31.26 -0.35 -43.26
C GLY A 55 32.42 0.16 -44.14
N GLY A 56 33.38 0.90 -43.58
CA GLY A 56 34.59 1.34 -44.27
C GLY A 56 35.67 0.24 -44.37
N PRO A 57 36.75 0.44 -45.14
CA PRO A 57 37.86 -0.51 -45.24
C PRO A 57 38.49 -0.79 -43.87
N GLY A 58 38.33 -2.02 -43.37
CA GLY A 58 38.82 -2.44 -42.04
C GLY A 58 37.90 -2.08 -40.86
N GLY A 59 36.73 -1.47 -41.10
CA GLY A 59 35.74 -1.17 -40.07
C GLY A 59 34.74 -2.33 -39.82
N PRO A 60 34.01 -2.33 -38.69
CA PRO A 60 32.94 -3.28 -38.43
C PRO A 60 31.83 -3.21 -39.48
N PRO A 61 31.20 -4.35 -39.84
CA PRO A 61 30.07 -4.35 -40.77
C PRO A 61 28.81 -3.76 -40.11
N VAL A 62 28.13 -2.92 -40.89
CA VAL A 62 26.76 -2.47 -40.60
C VAL A 62 25.80 -3.60 -40.99
N ALA A 63 24.91 -3.97 -40.08
CA ALA A 63 23.86 -4.98 -40.31
C ALA A 63 22.44 -4.42 -40.19
N SER A 64 22.30 -3.21 -39.63
CA SER A 64 21.02 -2.60 -39.25
C SER A 64 20.51 -1.57 -40.27
N PRO A 65 19.19 -1.33 -40.35
CA PRO A 65 18.65 -0.12 -40.96
C PRO A 65 19.23 1.15 -40.32
N ARG A 66 19.54 2.17 -41.12
CA ARG A 66 20.06 3.47 -40.64
C ARG A 66 19.41 4.66 -41.34
N VAL A 67 19.22 5.74 -40.60
CA VAL A 67 18.80 7.07 -41.09
C VAL A 67 20.03 7.96 -41.21
N GLN A 68 20.18 8.70 -42.32
CA GLN A 68 21.21 9.74 -42.46
C GLN A 68 20.67 11.11 -42.00
N LEU A 69 21.42 11.77 -41.10
CA LEU A 69 21.15 13.11 -40.56
C LEU A 69 21.66 14.23 -41.49
N LYS A 70 21.29 15.49 -41.24
CA LYS A 70 21.74 16.68 -42.02
C LYS A 70 23.26 16.88 -42.01
N ASP A 71 23.96 16.43 -40.97
CA ASP A 71 25.42 16.49 -40.86
C ASP A 71 26.15 15.30 -41.52
N GLY A 72 25.41 14.39 -42.14
CA GLY A 72 25.93 13.23 -42.86
C GLY A 72 26.13 11.97 -42.01
N ARG A 73 26.04 12.05 -40.67
CA ARG A 73 26.08 10.88 -39.78
C ARG A 73 24.86 9.99 -39.98
N HIS A 74 25.03 8.70 -39.67
CA HIS A 74 23.95 7.73 -39.64
C HIS A 74 23.59 7.31 -38.21
N LEU A 75 22.29 7.23 -37.92
CA LEU A 75 21.76 6.57 -36.72
C LEU A 75 21.10 5.25 -37.10
N ALA A 76 21.52 4.16 -36.47
CA ALA A 76 20.96 2.83 -36.66
C ALA A 76 19.75 2.59 -35.76
N TYR A 77 18.71 1.97 -36.31
CA TYR A 77 17.43 1.79 -35.62
C TYR A 77 16.81 0.41 -35.88
N ARG A 78 15.85 0.05 -35.01
CA ARG A 78 15.02 -1.15 -35.07
C ARG A 78 13.59 -0.77 -34.75
N GLU A 79 12.67 -1.24 -35.59
CA GLU A 79 11.22 -1.02 -35.45
C GLU A 79 10.56 -2.28 -34.88
N ALA A 80 9.58 -2.10 -33.99
CA ALA A 80 8.83 -3.20 -33.38
C ALA A 80 7.39 -2.80 -33.03
N GLY A 81 6.53 -3.78 -32.77
CA GLY A 81 5.12 -3.57 -32.41
C GLY A 81 4.21 -3.49 -33.64
N VAL A 82 3.28 -2.53 -33.63
CA VAL A 82 2.32 -2.29 -34.71
C VAL A 82 2.97 -1.45 -35.82
N ASP A 83 2.55 -1.66 -37.07
CA ASP A 83 3.07 -0.94 -38.24
C ASP A 83 2.94 0.59 -38.11
N ARG A 84 4.00 1.30 -38.54
CA ARG A 84 4.20 2.75 -38.36
C ARG A 84 3.12 3.62 -39.03
N GLY A 85 2.49 3.12 -40.09
CA GLY A 85 1.44 3.81 -40.83
C GLY A 85 0.05 3.73 -40.18
N ILE A 86 -0.22 2.68 -39.40
CA ILE A 86 -1.50 2.48 -38.69
C ILE A 86 -1.40 2.66 -37.17
N ALA A 87 -0.20 2.78 -36.61
CA ALA A 87 0.01 2.94 -35.17
C ALA A 87 -0.55 4.28 -34.65
N LYS A 88 -1.41 4.18 -33.63
CA LYS A 88 -2.02 5.30 -32.91
C LYS A 88 -1.01 6.01 -32.00
N TYR A 89 -0.07 5.26 -31.43
CA TYR A 89 0.97 5.78 -30.54
C TYR A 89 2.34 5.36 -31.04
N LYS A 90 3.31 6.28 -31.00
CA LYS A 90 4.69 6.05 -31.47
C LYS A 90 5.66 6.41 -30.35
N ILE A 91 6.47 5.44 -29.92
CA ILE A 91 7.35 5.56 -28.76
C ILE A 91 8.80 5.38 -29.20
N ILE A 92 9.69 6.30 -28.81
CA ILE A 92 11.15 6.16 -28.96
C ILE A 92 11.75 5.72 -27.62
N PHE A 93 12.46 4.60 -27.61
CA PHE A 93 13.16 4.09 -26.44
C PHE A 93 14.64 4.50 -26.44
N PHE A 94 15.11 5.04 -25.32
CA PHE A 94 16.53 5.31 -25.05
C PHE A 94 17.08 4.22 -24.14
N HIS A 95 18.01 3.42 -24.66
CA HIS A 95 18.63 2.30 -23.96
C HIS A 95 19.55 2.75 -22.81
N GLY A 96 19.66 1.90 -21.78
CA GLY A 96 20.59 2.08 -20.67
C GLY A 96 22.07 1.90 -21.03
N PHE A 97 22.91 1.93 -20.00
CA PHE A 97 24.35 1.68 -20.12
C PHE A 97 24.64 0.25 -20.56
N GLY A 98 25.67 0.05 -21.38
CA GLY A 98 26.04 -1.28 -21.92
C GLY A 98 25.08 -1.88 -22.97
N ASN A 99 23.87 -1.32 -23.09
CA ASN A 99 22.81 -1.80 -23.98
C ASN A 99 22.86 -1.16 -25.38
N SER A 100 22.03 -1.67 -26.29
CA SER A 100 21.87 -1.20 -27.68
C SER A 100 20.39 -1.14 -28.06
N LYS A 101 20.08 -0.82 -29.33
CA LYS A 101 18.70 -0.90 -29.85
C LYS A 101 18.10 -2.32 -29.85
N GLU A 102 18.91 -3.37 -29.70
CA GLU A 102 18.43 -4.75 -29.56
C GLU A 102 17.85 -5.04 -28.16
N SER A 103 18.10 -4.16 -27.18
CA SER A 103 17.63 -4.33 -25.80
C SER A 103 16.17 -3.86 -25.66
N ASP A 104 15.23 -4.79 -25.79
CA ASP A 104 13.79 -4.54 -25.61
C ASP A 104 13.41 -3.97 -24.23
N PHE A 105 12.41 -3.10 -24.21
CA PHE A 105 11.68 -2.75 -23.00
C PHE A 105 10.59 -3.81 -22.74
N PRO A 106 10.35 -4.24 -21.49
CA PRO A 106 9.39 -5.30 -21.16
C PRO A 106 7.93 -4.82 -21.23
N VAL A 107 7.44 -4.60 -22.44
CA VAL A 107 6.03 -4.34 -22.76
C VAL A 107 5.40 -5.54 -23.47
N SER A 108 4.18 -5.92 -23.08
CA SER A 108 3.47 -7.06 -23.64
C SER A 108 3.07 -6.84 -25.10
N LYS A 109 3.01 -7.93 -25.87
CA LYS A 109 2.54 -7.88 -27.28
C LYS A 109 1.06 -7.56 -27.33
N GLU A 110 0.33 -8.02 -26.32
CA GLU A 110 -1.07 -7.83 -26.05
C GLU A 110 -1.36 -6.32 -25.88
N LEU A 111 -0.65 -5.61 -25.00
CA LEU A 111 -0.79 -4.15 -24.84
C LEU A 111 -0.38 -3.39 -26.11
N THR A 112 0.70 -3.84 -26.76
CA THR A 112 1.23 -3.24 -27.99
C THR A 112 0.20 -3.30 -29.12
N GLN A 113 -0.55 -4.40 -29.24
CA GLN A 113 -1.66 -4.56 -30.18
C GLN A 113 -2.92 -3.81 -29.73
N GLU A 114 -3.32 -3.94 -28.46
CA GLU A 114 -4.52 -3.32 -27.87
C GLU A 114 -4.58 -1.80 -28.11
N LEU A 115 -3.46 -1.10 -27.87
CA LEU A 115 -3.40 0.35 -28.00
C LEU A 115 -2.88 0.82 -29.37
N GLY A 116 -2.46 -0.08 -30.26
CA GLY A 116 -1.90 0.27 -31.56
C GLY A 116 -0.55 0.99 -31.45
N ILE A 117 0.40 0.40 -30.73
CA ILE A 117 1.70 1.03 -30.39
C ILE A 117 2.80 0.59 -31.36
N TYR A 118 3.46 1.57 -31.98
CA TYR A 118 4.73 1.42 -32.70
C TYR A 118 5.90 1.78 -31.77
N LEU A 119 6.93 0.95 -31.76
CA LEU A 119 8.11 1.08 -30.91
C LEU A 119 9.36 1.27 -31.78
N LEU A 120 10.09 2.35 -31.54
CA LEU A 120 11.38 2.65 -32.16
C LEU A 120 12.49 2.52 -31.12
N TYR A 121 13.44 1.63 -31.37
CA TYR A 121 14.70 1.53 -30.64
C TYR A 121 15.83 2.03 -31.56
N PHE A 122 16.79 2.80 -31.04
CA PHE A 122 17.94 3.23 -31.85
C PHE A 122 19.24 3.23 -31.04
N ASP A 123 20.35 3.00 -31.75
CA ASP A 123 21.70 3.09 -31.19
C ASP A 123 22.06 4.58 -31.12
N ARG A 124 22.32 5.10 -29.93
CA ARG A 124 22.71 6.52 -29.76
C ARG A 124 24.05 6.82 -30.44
N ALA A 125 24.35 8.09 -30.75
CA ALA A 125 25.57 8.43 -31.50
C ALA A 125 26.84 7.88 -30.82
N GLY A 126 27.58 7.03 -31.52
CA GLY A 126 28.74 6.31 -30.98
C GLY A 126 28.45 4.94 -30.35
N TYR A 127 27.21 4.45 -30.36
CA TYR A 127 26.84 3.07 -30.05
C TYR A 127 26.58 2.25 -31.32
N GLY A 128 26.80 0.94 -31.25
CA GLY A 128 26.32 -0.04 -32.24
C GLY A 128 26.59 0.30 -33.70
N ASP A 129 25.54 0.30 -34.51
CA ASP A 129 25.64 0.58 -35.96
C ASP A 129 25.54 2.09 -36.28
N SER A 130 25.48 2.96 -35.27
CA SER A 130 25.46 4.42 -35.43
C SER A 130 26.86 5.02 -35.55
N ASP A 131 26.97 6.08 -36.35
CA ASP A 131 28.20 6.85 -36.48
C ASP A 131 28.44 7.69 -35.21
N ALA A 132 29.70 7.85 -34.80
CA ALA A 132 30.05 8.64 -33.63
C ALA A 132 29.91 10.15 -33.89
N ASN A 133 29.58 10.92 -32.85
CA ASN A 133 29.54 12.38 -32.90
C ASN A 133 30.67 12.95 -32.01
N PRO A 134 31.73 13.58 -32.57
CA PRO A 134 32.81 14.18 -31.79
C PRO A 134 32.33 15.26 -30.80
N ASN A 135 31.27 15.99 -31.19
CA ASN A 135 30.68 17.09 -30.44
C ASN A 135 29.48 16.64 -29.57
N ARG A 136 29.33 15.33 -29.32
CA ARG A 136 28.18 14.77 -28.60
C ARG A 136 28.03 15.37 -27.19
N GLY A 137 26.82 15.84 -26.88
CA GLY A 137 26.39 16.37 -25.58
C GLY A 137 24.86 16.38 -25.46
N LEU A 138 24.35 16.93 -24.36
CA LEU A 138 22.91 16.93 -24.03
C LEU A 138 22.05 17.48 -25.18
N LYS A 139 22.38 18.69 -25.66
CA LYS A 139 21.66 19.29 -26.78
C LYS A 139 21.73 18.45 -28.06
N SER A 140 22.88 17.90 -28.43
CA SER A 140 22.98 17.11 -29.67
C SER A 140 22.18 15.81 -29.59
N ASP A 141 22.18 15.12 -28.44
CA ASP A 141 21.39 13.90 -28.25
C ASP A 141 19.87 14.18 -28.42
N ALA A 142 19.40 15.39 -28.08
CA ALA A 142 18.02 15.81 -28.34
C ALA A 142 17.75 16.17 -29.81
N MET A 143 18.67 16.85 -30.50
CA MET A 143 18.54 17.15 -31.95
C MET A 143 18.59 15.87 -32.80
N ASP A 144 19.43 14.89 -32.41
CA ASP A 144 19.51 13.57 -33.03
C ASP A 144 18.18 12.82 -32.93
N VAL A 145 17.46 12.93 -31.80
CA VAL A 145 16.12 12.36 -31.62
C VAL A 145 15.06 13.09 -32.46
N GLU A 146 15.10 14.42 -32.53
CA GLU A 146 14.20 15.22 -33.38
C GLU A 146 14.36 14.86 -34.85
N GLU A 147 15.59 14.87 -35.37
CA GLU A 147 15.81 14.54 -36.77
C GLU A 147 15.52 13.07 -37.09
N LEU A 148 15.80 12.12 -36.18
CA LEU A 148 15.39 10.73 -36.34
C LEU A 148 13.86 10.59 -36.46
N ALA A 149 13.10 11.32 -35.65
CA ALA A 149 11.64 11.31 -35.67
C ALA A 149 11.06 11.93 -36.96
N ASP A 150 11.60 13.07 -37.40
CA ASP A 150 11.22 13.72 -38.66
C ASP A 150 11.54 12.82 -39.87
N LYS A 151 12.75 12.23 -39.92
CA LYS A 151 13.21 11.37 -41.04
C LYS A 151 12.42 10.07 -41.17
N LEU A 152 12.01 9.48 -40.04
CA LEU A 152 11.14 8.30 -40.01
C LEU A 152 9.65 8.65 -40.15
N GLN A 153 9.30 9.94 -40.27
CA GLN A 153 7.93 10.44 -40.42
C GLN A 153 7.03 9.94 -39.28
N LEU A 154 7.49 10.08 -38.03
CA LEU A 154 6.67 9.70 -36.88
C LEU A 154 5.41 10.59 -36.76
N GLY A 155 5.49 11.84 -37.23
CA GLY A 155 4.38 12.79 -37.28
C GLY A 155 4.32 13.70 -36.05
N GLU A 156 3.32 14.59 -36.01
CA GLU A 156 3.27 15.75 -35.10
C GLU A 156 3.49 15.47 -33.60
N LYS A 157 3.23 14.25 -33.12
CA LYS A 157 3.33 13.88 -31.70
C LYS A 157 3.93 12.48 -31.52
N PHE A 158 5.04 12.38 -30.78
CA PHE A 158 5.64 11.10 -30.35
C PHE A 158 6.00 11.09 -28.86
N TYR A 159 6.15 9.90 -28.28
CA TYR A 159 6.49 9.70 -26.86
C TYR A 159 7.94 9.24 -26.71
N VAL A 160 8.56 9.56 -25.57
CA VAL A 160 9.94 9.12 -25.26
C VAL A 160 9.99 8.32 -23.96
N VAL A 161 10.79 7.24 -23.92
CA VAL A 161 11.02 6.46 -22.71
C VAL A 161 12.50 6.17 -22.53
N GLY A 162 13.09 6.68 -21.45
CA GLY A 162 14.49 6.45 -21.11
C GLY A 162 14.65 5.47 -19.95
N THR A 163 15.41 4.40 -20.17
CA THR A 163 15.78 3.45 -19.09
C THR A 163 17.19 3.72 -18.60
N SER A 164 17.40 3.75 -17.29
CA SER A 164 18.73 3.95 -16.68
C SER A 164 19.41 5.20 -17.26
N MET A 165 20.58 5.08 -17.91
CA MET A 165 21.26 6.22 -18.55
C MET A 165 20.47 6.86 -19.71
N GLY A 166 19.54 6.16 -20.36
CA GLY A 166 18.60 6.76 -21.31
C GLY A 166 17.77 7.90 -20.70
N GLY A 167 17.63 7.95 -19.37
CA GLY A 167 16.94 9.03 -18.65
C GLY A 167 17.51 10.43 -18.89
N TYR A 168 18.83 10.60 -19.11
CA TYR A 168 19.36 11.95 -19.39
C TYR A 168 19.00 12.45 -20.79
N VAL A 169 18.82 11.53 -21.75
CA VAL A 169 18.33 11.86 -23.09
C VAL A 169 16.87 12.33 -23.01
N VAL A 170 16.06 11.77 -22.11
CA VAL A 170 14.71 12.30 -21.81
C VAL A 170 14.78 13.72 -21.26
N TRP A 171 15.63 13.99 -20.26
CA TRP A 171 15.81 15.35 -19.73
C TRP A 171 16.25 16.34 -20.82
N SER A 172 17.15 15.92 -21.70
CA SER A 172 17.59 16.71 -22.85
C SER A 172 16.43 17.00 -23.82
N CYS A 173 15.61 15.99 -24.13
CA CYS A 173 14.44 16.16 -24.99
C CYS A 173 13.39 17.11 -24.37
N LEU A 174 13.12 16.97 -23.07
CA LEU A 174 12.21 17.85 -22.32
C LEU A 174 12.69 19.31 -22.25
N ASN A 175 14.00 19.55 -22.32
CA ASN A 175 14.59 20.88 -22.33
C ASN A 175 14.64 21.51 -23.74
N TYR A 176 15.06 20.75 -24.77
CA TYR A 176 15.35 21.30 -26.11
C TYR A 176 14.24 21.15 -27.14
N ILE A 177 13.46 20.05 -27.11
CA ILE A 177 12.39 19.79 -28.09
C ILE A 177 10.98 19.60 -27.48
N PRO A 178 10.59 20.27 -26.36
CA PRO A 178 9.32 20.00 -25.70
C PRO A 178 8.08 20.35 -26.55
N GLN A 179 8.10 21.50 -27.21
CA GLN A 179 6.95 22.08 -27.91
C GLN A 179 7.43 22.88 -29.13
N ARG A 180 7.39 22.28 -30.33
CA ARG A 180 7.76 22.95 -31.59
C ARG A 180 6.80 24.10 -31.91
N SER A 181 7.23 25.32 -31.59
CA SER A 181 6.66 26.58 -32.11
C SER A 181 7.54 27.09 -33.25
N LYS A 182 6.93 27.61 -34.33
CA LYS A 182 7.64 28.29 -35.43
C LYS A 182 8.21 29.61 -34.93
N HIS A 183 9.41 29.62 -34.33
CA HIS A 183 10.11 30.85 -33.88
C HIS A 183 11.66 30.75 -33.88
N MET A 184 12.26 30.44 -35.03
CA MET A 184 13.69 30.75 -35.30
C MET A 184 13.91 31.32 -36.72
N HIS A 185 13.26 32.45 -37.01
CA HIS A 185 13.59 33.31 -38.15
C HIS A 185 13.99 34.73 -37.71
N HIS A 186 15.04 34.82 -36.89
CA HIS A 186 15.75 36.08 -36.61
C HIS A 186 17.27 35.98 -36.82
N TYR A 187 17.66 35.27 -37.89
CA TYR A 187 18.85 35.60 -38.67
C TYR A 187 18.46 35.57 -40.16
N ALA A 188 17.76 36.62 -40.59
CA ALA A 188 17.52 36.84 -42.00
C ALA A 188 18.82 37.31 -42.66
N SER A 189 19.35 36.49 -43.57
CA SER A 189 20.50 36.84 -44.39
C SER A 189 20.17 38.06 -45.25
N SER A 190 20.95 39.12 -45.13
CA SER A 190 20.96 40.21 -46.10
C SER A 190 21.68 39.75 -47.38
N ASP A 191 20.99 39.00 -48.26
CA ASP A 191 21.24 39.12 -49.70
C ASP A 191 20.16 38.50 -50.62
N ARG A 192 19.91 39.23 -51.72
CA ARG A 192 19.40 38.82 -53.06
C ARG A 192 17.93 38.36 -53.25
N LEU A 193 17.28 39.13 -54.11
CA LEU A 193 16.05 38.80 -54.88
C LEU A 193 16.38 37.99 -56.15
N GLN A 194 15.32 37.61 -56.89
CA GLN A 194 15.32 37.00 -58.25
C GLN A 194 15.72 35.50 -58.24
N ASN A 195 14.88 34.54 -58.65
CA ASN A 195 13.80 34.57 -59.66
C ASN A 195 12.51 33.83 -59.22
N GLY A 196 11.42 34.07 -59.96
CA GLY A 196 10.11 33.48 -59.68
C GLY A 196 9.88 32.12 -60.34
N THR A 197 9.94 31.05 -59.56
CA THR A 197 9.27 29.76 -59.83
C THR A 197 8.67 29.24 -58.53
N ALA A 198 7.35 29.08 -58.47
CA ALA A 198 6.67 28.55 -57.30
C ALA A 198 6.89 27.03 -57.22
N ILE A 199 7.89 26.61 -56.45
CA ILE A 199 7.97 25.25 -55.92
C ILE A 199 7.01 25.21 -54.71
N THR A 200 6.12 24.21 -54.68
CA THR A 200 5.24 23.97 -53.54
C THR A 200 6.05 23.43 -52.38
N ASP A 201 6.26 24.26 -51.36
CA ASP A 201 6.89 23.89 -50.10
C ASP A 201 5.96 22.94 -49.32
N GLU A 202 6.17 21.63 -49.44
CA GLU A 202 5.36 20.63 -48.75
C GLU A 202 5.58 20.73 -47.23
N SER A 203 4.48 20.66 -46.48
CA SER A 203 4.42 21.08 -45.08
C SER A 203 5.25 20.19 -44.15
N LEU A 204 6.49 20.61 -43.86
CA LEU A 204 7.27 20.18 -42.70
C LEU A 204 6.71 20.79 -41.39
N ASP A 205 5.42 20.56 -41.15
CA ASP A 205 4.89 20.54 -39.80
C ASP A 205 5.48 19.30 -39.10
N GLY A 206 5.99 19.52 -37.90
CA GLY A 206 7.12 18.76 -37.37
C GLY A 206 6.96 18.46 -35.90
N CYS A 207 7.69 17.46 -35.46
CA CYS A 207 7.34 16.69 -34.28
C CYS A 207 7.34 17.51 -32.98
N ARG A 208 6.47 17.09 -32.04
CA ARG A 208 6.46 17.50 -30.64
C ARG A 208 6.51 16.28 -29.75
N LEU A 209 6.99 16.44 -28.53
CA LEU A 209 6.74 15.43 -27.51
C LEU A 209 5.24 15.36 -27.20
N ALA A 210 4.75 14.16 -26.91
CA ALA A 210 3.40 13.86 -26.44
C ALA A 210 3.39 13.39 -24.97
N GLY A 211 4.54 12.95 -24.48
CA GLY A 211 4.76 12.53 -23.11
C GLY A 211 6.16 11.91 -22.96
N ALA A 212 6.59 11.74 -21.71
CA ALA A 212 7.88 11.14 -21.37
C ALA A 212 7.78 10.22 -20.16
N ALA A 213 8.48 9.08 -20.19
CA ALA A 213 8.72 8.27 -19.00
C ALA A 213 10.22 8.09 -18.76
N LEU A 214 10.63 8.30 -17.52
CA LEU A 214 11.98 8.00 -17.04
C LEU A 214 11.88 6.80 -16.11
N VAL A 215 12.59 5.72 -16.43
CA VAL A 215 12.55 4.46 -15.68
C VAL A 215 13.93 4.20 -15.09
N VAL A 216 13.99 4.13 -13.76
CA VAL A 216 15.22 4.10 -12.94
C VAL A 216 16.33 5.06 -13.44
N PRO A 217 16.01 6.33 -13.76
CA PRO A 217 16.92 7.19 -14.51
C PRO A 217 18.17 7.54 -13.70
N VAL A 218 19.36 7.30 -14.25
CA VAL A 218 20.60 7.65 -13.54
C VAL A 218 20.72 9.18 -13.43
N VAL A 219 21.14 9.66 -12.26
CA VAL A 219 21.21 11.08 -11.90
C VAL A 219 22.64 11.61 -12.03
N ASN A 220 22.77 12.90 -12.32
CA ASN A 220 24.03 13.59 -12.14
C ASN A 220 24.14 14.06 -10.68
N TYR A 221 25.11 13.51 -9.94
CA TYR A 221 25.33 13.86 -8.54
C TYR A 221 25.89 15.28 -8.33
N TRP A 222 26.23 16.01 -9.40
CA TRP A 222 26.69 17.40 -9.35
C TRP A 222 25.62 18.43 -9.77
N TRP A 223 24.35 18.02 -9.93
CA TRP A 223 23.23 18.96 -9.96
C TRP A 223 23.12 19.75 -8.64
N PRO A 224 22.53 20.97 -8.61
CA PRO A 224 22.49 21.83 -7.43
C PRO A 224 21.50 21.34 -6.36
N MET A 225 21.84 20.25 -5.68
CA MET A 225 21.05 19.61 -4.63
C MET A 225 21.65 19.82 -3.22
N PRO A 226 20.84 19.77 -2.14
CA PRO A 226 21.33 19.86 -0.77
C PRO A 226 22.31 18.74 -0.41
N ALA A 227 23.34 19.06 0.37
CA ALA A 227 24.38 18.11 0.76
C ALA A 227 23.81 16.84 1.40
N ASN A 228 22.78 16.93 2.25
CA ASN A 228 22.14 15.76 2.86
C ASN A 228 21.44 14.82 1.85
N VAL A 229 20.93 15.35 0.73
CA VAL A 229 20.35 14.53 -0.35
C VAL A 229 21.48 13.80 -1.08
N TRP A 230 22.52 14.54 -1.46
CA TRP A 230 23.72 14.01 -2.10
C TRP A 230 24.39 12.92 -1.25
N GLU A 231 24.70 13.21 0.01
CA GLU A 231 25.29 12.26 0.97
C GLU A 231 24.41 11.01 1.11
N SER A 232 23.09 11.15 1.24
CA SER A 232 22.16 10.03 1.41
C SER A 232 22.09 9.08 0.20
N ALA A 233 22.61 9.49 -0.96
CA ALA A 233 22.61 8.71 -2.19
C ALA A 233 24.03 8.28 -2.60
N TYR A 234 24.94 9.23 -2.78
CA TYR A 234 26.27 9.02 -3.33
C TYR A 234 27.18 8.20 -2.41
N SER A 235 27.13 8.44 -1.09
CA SER A 235 27.93 7.67 -0.12
C SER A 235 27.54 6.18 -0.02
N LYS A 236 26.35 5.82 -0.53
CA LYS A 236 25.83 4.44 -0.58
C LYS A 236 26.17 3.70 -1.88
N LEU A 237 26.90 4.31 -2.79
CA LEU A 237 27.45 3.63 -3.98
C LEU A 237 28.74 2.88 -3.61
N ASP A 238 29.18 1.93 -4.44
CA ASP A 238 30.50 1.32 -4.23
C ASP A 238 31.63 2.37 -4.38
N VAL A 239 32.76 2.14 -3.72
CA VAL A 239 33.91 3.06 -3.78
C VAL A 239 34.49 3.15 -5.21
N GLY A 240 34.35 2.10 -6.02
CA GLY A 240 34.64 2.14 -7.45
C GLY A 240 33.68 3.05 -8.23
N ASP A 241 32.37 2.89 -8.02
CA ASP A 241 31.34 3.74 -8.65
C ASP A 241 31.58 5.22 -8.33
N GLN A 242 31.79 5.55 -7.04
CA GLN A 242 32.10 6.90 -6.58
C GLN A 242 33.35 7.46 -7.28
N ARG A 243 34.46 6.71 -7.35
CA ARG A 243 35.68 7.17 -8.04
C ARG A 243 35.45 7.35 -9.54
N THR A 244 34.74 6.43 -10.17
CA THR A 244 34.43 6.45 -11.60
C THR A 244 33.60 7.68 -11.95
N PHE A 245 32.52 7.96 -11.22
CA PHE A 245 31.67 9.13 -11.47
C PHE A 245 32.41 10.43 -11.15
N TRP A 246 33.23 10.47 -10.09
CA TRP A 246 34.06 11.63 -9.75
C TRP A 246 35.07 11.98 -10.85
N ILE A 247 35.74 10.98 -11.44
CA ILE A 247 36.68 11.19 -12.54
C ILE A 247 35.95 11.63 -13.81
N ALA A 248 34.76 11.07 -14.10
CA ALA A 248 33.93 11.51 -15.22
C ALA A 248 33.52 12.99 -15.11
N HIS A 249 33.22 13.49 -13.91
CA HIS A 249 32.88 14.89 -13.68
C HIS A 249 34.12 15.81 -13.66
N HIS A 250 35.08 15.55 -12.77
CA HIS A 250 36.18 16.49 -12.48
C HIS A 250 37.37 16.36 -13.43
N VAL A 251 37.60 15.18 -14.00
CA VAL A 251 38.79 14.89 -14.84
C VAL A 251 38.42 14.11 -16.12
N PRO A 252 37.41 14.54 -16.91
CA PRO A 252 36.85 13.78 -18.03
C PRO A 252 37.88 13.37 -19.09
N TRP A 253 38.96 14.13 -19.26
CA TRP A 253 40.05 13.83 -20.19
C TRP A 253 40.89 12.60 -19.78
N LEU A 254 40.90 12.22 -18.49
CA LEU A 254 41.47 10.95 -18.02
C LEU A 254 40.47 9.79 -18.04
N PHE A 255 39.17 10.05 -18.28
CA PHE A 255 38.14 9.04 -18.05
C PHE A 255 38.32 7.79 -18.91
N TYR A 256 38.80 7.92 -20.15
CA TYR A 256 39.13 6.78 -21.01
C TYR A 256 40.25 5.89 -20.44
N ALA A 257 41.31 6.49 -19.90
CA ALA A 257 42.41 5.77 -19.25
C ALA A 257 41.92 5.08 -17.96
N TRP A 258 41.09 5.75 -17.16
CA TRP A 258 40.47 5.18 -15.97
C TRP A 258 39.54 3.99 -16.30
N PHE A 259 38.77 4.09 -17.39
CA PHE A 259 37.83 3.05 -17.81
C PHE A 259 38.52 1.78 -18.35
N ASN A 260 39.75 1.90 -18.87
CA ASN A 260 40.48 0.81 -19.53
C ASN A 260 41.65 0.22 -18.72
N GLN A 261 42.03 0.83 -17.59
CA GLN A 261 43.07 0.28 -16.73
C GLN A 261 42.62 -1.03 -16.05
N LYS A 262 43.59 -1.90 -15.74
CA LYS A 262 43.36 -3.25 -15.18
C LYS A 262 44.01 -3.45 -13.80
N TRP A 263 44.44 -2.37 -13.17
CA TRP A 263 45.20 -2.38 -11.91
C TRP A 263 44.25 -2.40 -10.70
N PHE A 264 43.07 -1.79 -10.85
CA PHE A 264 42.01 -1.73 -9.83
C PHE A 264 40.64 -1.98 -10.46
N ARG A 265 39.72 -2.60 -9.71
CA ARG A 265 38.30 -2.72 -10.09
C ARG A 265 37.70 -1.31 -10.24
N ILE A 266 37.08 -1.02 -11.38
CA ILE A 266 36.56 0.33 -11.67
C ILE A 266 35.19 0.58 -11.04
N SER A 267 34.24 -0.34 -11.20
CA SER A 267 32.84 -0.13 -10.81
C SER A 267 32.08 -1.46 -10.94
N PRO A 268 31.37 -1.96 -9.91
CA PRO A 268 30.55 -3.16 -10.04
C PRO A 268 29.42 -3.00 -11.09
N ILE A 269 28.94 -1.77 -11.31
CA ILE A 269 27.97 -1.44 -12.36
C ILE A 269 28.60 -1.63 -13.74
N VAL A 270 29.77 -1.01 -14.00
CA VAL A 270 30.48 -1.11 -15.28
C VAL A 270 31.00 -2.53 -15.54
N ASP A 271 31.37 -3.27 -14.49
CA ASP A 271 31.81 -4.67 -14.58
C ASP A 271 30.64 -5.67 -14.76
N GLY A 272 29.38 -5.23 -14.61
CA GLY A 272 28.18 -6.09 -14.71
C GLY A 272 28.10 -7.16 -13.63
N LYS A 273 28.42 -6.83 -12.36
CA LYS A 273 28.60 -7.81 -11.28
C LYS A 273 27.48 -7.74 -10.22
N ARG A 274 27.24 -8.88 -9.55
CA ARG A 274 26.11 -9.09 -8.63
C ARG A 274 26.00 -8.03 -7.52
N GLU A 275 27.11 -7.45 -7.07
CA GLU A 275 27.09 -6.46 -5.99
C GLU A 275 26.34 -5.17 -6.36
N ALA A 276 26.27 -4.82 -7.66
CA ALA A 276 25.51 -3.68 -8.16
C ALA A 276 23.98 -3.90 -8.20
N PHE A 277 23.50 -5.13 -8.01
CA PHE A 277 22.13 -5.53 -8.27
C PHE A 277 21.45 -6.07 -7.01
N THR A 278 20.12 -5.97 -6.90
CA THR A 278 19.38 -6.75 -5.89
C THR A 278 19.34 -8.23 -6.30
N ASP A 279 19.02 -9.13 -5.37
CA ASP A 279 18.94 -10.56 -5.70
C ASP A 279 17.86 -10.85 -6.76
N LYS A 280 16.72 -10.11 -6.74
CA LYS A 280 15.68 -10.15 -7.78
C LYS A 280 16.16 -9.60 -9.13
N ASP A 281 16.93 -8.50 -9.13
CA ASP A 281 17.54 -7.99 -10.38
C ASP A 281 18.55 -9.00 -10.96
N TRP A 282 19.30 -9.70 -10.08
CA TRP A 282 20.27 -10.70 -10.49
C TRP A 282 19.60 -11.96 -11.06
N GLU A 283 18.51 -12.42 -10.44
CA GLU A 283 17.65 -13.50 -10.98
C GLU A 283 17.17 -13.14 -12.40
N ILE A 284 16.63 -11.93 -12.59
CA ILE A 284 16.22 -11.40 -13.91
C ILE A 284 17.40 -11.42 -14.90
N LEU A 285 18.56 -10.87 -14.54
CA LEU A 285 19.74 -10.88 -15.42
C LEU A 285 20.18 -12.29 -15.82
N THR A 286 20.13 -13.26 -14.89
CA THR A 286 20.48 -14.65 -15.20
C THR A 286 19.44 -15.38 -16.06
N ALA A 287 18.23 -14.83 -16.21
CA ALA A 287 17.16 -15.35 -17.07
C ALA A 287 17.04 -14.63 -18.42
N MET A 288 17.65 -13.45 -18.59
CA MET A 288 17.68 -12.73 -19.87
C MET A 288 18.55 -13.45 -20.92
N SER A 289 18.24 -13.25 -22.20
CA SER A 289 18.99 -13.93 -23.26
C SER A 289 20.40 -13.36 -23.43
N ALA A 290 21.35 -14.21 -23.83
CA ALA A 290 22.73 -13.77 -24.13
C ALA A 290 22.77 -12.68 -25.21
N GLU A 291 21.76 -12.62 -26.09
CA GLU A 291 21.63 -11.61 -27.13
C GLU A 291 21.14 -10.25 -26.60
N GLN A 292 20.28 -10.23 -25.58
CA GLN A 292 19.85 -8.99 -24.92
C GLN A 292 20.97 -8.37 -24.06
N LEU A 293 21.92 -9.21 -23.61
CA LEU A 293 23.08 -8.86 -22.78
C LEU A 293 24.38 -8.68 -23.60
N ASP A 294 24.32 -8.74 -24.94
CA ASP A 294 25.51 -8.63 -25.80
C ASP A 294 26.02 -7.18 -25.89
N ARG A 295 26.85 -6.82 -24.90
CA ARG A 295 27.60 -5.56 -24.84
C ARG A 295 28.50 -5.34 -26.07
N GLY A 296 28.91 -6.39 -26.78
CA GLY A 296 29.67 -6.28 -28.04
C GLY A 296 28.85 -5.64 -29.17
N LYS A 297 27.52 -5.78 -29.17
CA LYS A 297 26.64 -5.00 -30.05
C LYS A 297 26.63 -3.52 -29.68
N ALA A 298 26.67 -3.18 -28.40
CA ALA A 298 26.69 -1.79 -27.95
C ALA A 298 28.02 -1.08 -28.28
N THR A 299 29.15 -1.76 -28.09
CA THR A 299 30.50 -1.17 -28.15
C THR A 299 31.23 -1.35 -29.48
N LYS A 300 30.53 -1.60 -30.60
CA LYS A 300 31.11 -1.71 -31.95
C LYS A 300 32.04 -0.54 -32.36
N GLN A 301 31.73 0.67 -31.90
CA GLN A 301 32.51 1.91 -32.10
C GLN A 301 33.71 2.05 -31.14
N GLY A 302 33.93 1.07 -30.25
CA GLY A 302 34.85 1.11 -29.12
C GLY A 302 34.21 1.70 -27.85
N ASP A 303 34.74 1.33 -26.69
CA ASP A 303 34.24 1.77 -25.37
C ASP A 303 34.33 3.29 -25.17
N TYR A 304 35.16 4.02 -25.92
CA TYR A 304 35.24 5.48 -25.80
C TYR A 304 33.98 6.18 -26.31
N HIS A 305 33.63 5.95 -27.59
CA HIS A 305 32.54 6.65 -28.27
C HIS A 305 31.16 6.22 -27.78
N SER A 306 31.07 5.00 -27.26
CA SER A 306 29.88 4.46 -26.58
C SER A 306 29.91 4.81 -25.08
N LEU A 307 30.44 3.91 -24.25
CA LEU A 307 30.29 3.90 -22.79
C LEU A 307 30.95 5.10 -22.10
N CYS A 308 32.17 5.45 -22.49
CA CYS A 308 32.90 6.54 -21.85
C CYS A 308 32.21 7.88 -22.12
N ARG A 309 31.83 8.14 -23.38
CA ARG A 309 31.15 9.38 -23.75
C ARG A 309 29.79 9.52 -23.09
N ASP A 310 29.02 8.44 -22.96
CA ASP A 310 27.75 8.43 -22.23
C ASP A 310 27.93 8.86 -20.77
N ALA A 311 28.93 8.29 -20.07
CA ALA A 311 29.20 8.62 -18.66
C ALA A 311 29.74 10.06 -18.50
N MET A 312 30.63 10.51 -19.41
CA MET A 312 31.15 11.88 -19.42
C MET A 312 30.05 12.93 -19.68
N ILE A 313 29.02 12.62 -20.48
CA ILE A 313 27.87 13.50 -20.71
C ILE A 313 26.93 13.50 -19.49
N LEU A 314 26.62 12.33 -18.95
CA LEU A 314 25.73 12.21 -17.79
C LEU A 314 26.30 12.94 -16.55
N PHE A 315 27.55 12.63 -16.18
CA PHE A 315 28.16 13.15 -14.94
C PHE A 315 28.89 14.48 -15.13
N GLY A 316 29.13 14.94 -16.37
CA GLY A 316 29.79 16.23 -16.64
C GLY A 316 28.97 17.45 -16.20
N THR A 317 29.46 18.65 -16.50
CA THR A 317 28.72 19.90 -16.26
C THR A 317 27.55 20.02 -17.25
N TRP A 318 26.33 20.15 -16.73
CA TRP A 318 25.15 20.38 -17.55
C TRP A 318 24.95 21.87 -17.84
N GLU A 319 24.52 22.18 -19.06
CA GLU A 319 24.18 23.54 -19.54
C GLU A 319 22.80 24.03 -19.06
N PHE A 320 22.01 23.17 -18.39
CA PHE A 320 20.76 23.49 -17.72
C PHE A 320 20.59 22.65 -16.43
N ASP A 321 19.80 23.14 -15.48
CA ASP A 321 19.35 22.37 -14.31
C ASP A 321 17.99 21.72 -14.62
N PRO A 322 17.86 20.37 -14.61
CA PRO A 322 16.58 19.72 -14.86
C PRO A 322 15.51 20.10 -13.83
N MET A 323 15.89 20.48 -12.59
CA MET A 323 14.95 20.90 -11.54
C MET A 323 14.35 22.29 -11.79
N LEU A 324 14.84 23.03 -12.80
CA LEU A 324 14.27 24.30 -13.26
C LEU A 324 13.44 24.17 -14.54
N ILE A 325 13.31 22.96 -15.12
CA ILE A 325 12.43 22.71 -16.26
C ILE A 325 10.98 22.98 -15.84
N LYS A 326 10.30 23.86 -16.58
CA LYS A 326 8.86 24.11 -16.44
C LYS A 326 8.10 23.03 -17.20
N ASN A 327 6.93 22.63 -16.70
CA ASN A 327 6.07 21.65 -17.38
C ASN A 327 5.88 22.02 -18.87
N PRO A 328 6.37 21.20 -19.81
CA PRO A 328 6.21 21.47 -21.24
C PRO A 328 4.80 21.18 -21.76
N PHE A 329 3.95 20.49 -20.98
CA PHE A 329 2.61 20.08 -21.37
C PHE A 329 1.55 21.00 -20.76
N LEU A 330 1.21 22.06 -21.50
CA LEU A 330 0.07 22.92 -21.16
C LEU A 330 -1.25 22.11 -21.16
N ASN A 331 -2.21 22.55 -20.36
CA ASN A 331 -3.58 21.99 -20.26
C ASN A 331 -3.70 20.48 -20.00
N GLY A 332 -2.60 19.79 -19.65
CA GLY A 332 -2.59 18.33 -19.47
C GLY A 332 -2.49 17.52 -20.77
N GLU A 333 -2.07 18.12 -21.88
CA GLU A 333 -1.93 17.45 -23.20
C GLU A 333 -0.87 16.32 -23.26
N GLY A 334 -0.11 16.12 -22.20
CA GLY A 334 0.92 15.07 -22.10
C GLY A 334 1.34 14.83 -20.65
N VAL A 335 2.00 13.68 -20.43
CA VAL A 335 2.43 13.22 -19.10
C VAL A 335 3.95 13.09 -19.06
N VAL A 336 4.56 13.55 -17.97
CA VAL A 336 5.93 13.15 -17.59
C VAL A 336 5.86 12.33 -16.32
N SER A 337 6.55 11.19 -16.30
CA SER A 337 6.61 10.30 -15.14
C SER A 337 8.03 9.82 -14.84
N ILE A 338 8.36 9.67 -13.55
CA ILE A 338 9.59 9.03 -13.06
C ILE A 338 9.18 7.78 -12.28
N TRP A 339 9.75 6.64 -12.65
CA TRP A 339 9.48 5.34 -12.05
C TRP A 339 10.75 4.77 -11.42
N GLN A 340 10.74 4.53 -10.11
CA GLN A 340 11.92 4.16 -9.35
C GLN A 340 11.68 2.90 -8.49
N GLY A 341 12.66 2.00 -8.46
CA GLY A 341 12.72 0.93 -7.47
C GLY A 341 13.22 1.46 -6.13
N ARG A 342 12.54 1.13 -5.02
CA ARG A 342 12.96 1.51 -3.65
C ARG A 342 14.28 0.86 -3.25
N GLU A 343 14.49 -0.39 -3.64
CA GLU A 343 15.63 -1.22 -3.26
C GLU A 343 16.78 -1.13 -4.28
N ASP A 344 16.66 -0.23 -5.25
CA ASP A 344 17.66 0.01 -6.30
C ASP A 344 19.04 0.36 -5.68
N ARG A 345 20.07 -0.34 -6.18
CA ARG A 345 21.46 -0.24 -5.75
C ARG A 345 22.30 0.64 -6.67
N ILE A 346 21.84 0.87 -7.90
CA ILE A 346 22.48 1.67 -8.95
C ILE A 346 22.00 3.12 -8.86
N VAL A 347 20.69 3.33 -8.71
CA VAL A 347 20.07 4.66 -8.58
C VAL A 347 19.33 4.76 -7.25
N ARG A 348 19.92 5.48 -6.30
CA ARG A 348 19.34 5.63 -4.95
C ARG A 348 18.08 6.50 -4.99
N VAL A 349 17.00 5.97 -4.39
CA VAL A 349 15.63 6.51 -4.45
C VAL A 349 15.51 7.94 -3.92
N GLU A 350 16.40 8.35 -3.01
CA GLU A 350 16.42 9.66 -2.37
C GLU A 350 16.56 10.82 -3.35
N VAL A 351 17.36 10.68 -4.41
CA VAL A 351 17.53 11.76 -5.41
C VAL A 351 16.26 11.91 -6.25
N GLN A 352 15.59 10.81 -6.62
CA GLN A 352 14.35 10.89 -7.39
C GLN A 352 13.20 11.50 -6.59
N ARG A 353 13.12 11.21 -5.28
CA ARG A 353 12.18 11.88 -4.36
C ARG A 353 12.41 13.39 -4.33
N TYR A 354 13.67 13.83 -4.30
CA TYR A 354 14.02 15.25 -4.33
C TYR A 354 13.68 15.92 -5.68
N VAL A 355 13.99 15.26 -6.80
CA VAL A 355 13.61 15.75 -8.14
C VAL A 355 12.09 15.88 -8.28
N ALA A 356 11.33 14.89 -7.78
CA ALA A 356 9.87 14.94 -7.76
C ALA A 356 9.31 16.06 -6.86
N GLU A 357 9.96 16.37 -5.73
CA GLU A 357 9.60 17.52 -4.88
C GLU A 357 9.79 18.86 -5.60
N LYS A 358 10.83 18.99 -6.44
CA LYS A 358 11.09 20.22 -7.21
C LYS A 358 10.27 20.34 -8.49
N LEU A 359 9.87 19.20 -9.07
CA LEU A 359 9.07 19.12 -10.29
C LEU A 359 7.69 18.51 -10.00
N PRO A 360 6.79 19.20 -9.28
CA PRO A 360 5.46 18.67 -8.90
C PRO A 360 4.50 18.42 -10.08
N TRP A 361 4.93 18.75 -11.30
CA TRP A 361 4.27 18.42 -12.56
C TRP A 361 4.70 17.06 -13.14
N VAL A 362 5.79 16.47 -12.62
CA VAL A 362 6.24 15.11 -12.93
C VAL A 362 5.56 14.14 -11.97
N ARG A 363 4.99 13.08 -12.52
CA ARG A 363 4.33 12.02 -11.74
C ARG A 363 5.37 11.02 -11.23
N TYR A 364 5.56 10.96 -9.92
CA TYR A 364 6.56 10.10 -9.30
C TYR A 364 5.97 8.80 -8.75
N HIS A 365 6.55 7.67 -9.17
CA HIS A 365 6.13 6.32 -8.82
C HIS A 365 7.28 5.54 -8.19
N GLU A 366 7.04 5.02 -6.99
CA GLU A 366 8.04 4.27 -6.22
C GLU A 366 7.54 2.85 -5.97
N HIS A 367 8.31 1.85 -6.41
CA HIS A 367 7.98 0.44 -6.20
C HIS A 367 8.65 -0.11 -4.93
N PRO A 368 7.88 -0.48 -3.87
CA PRO A 368 8.43 -0.82 -2.55
C PRO A 368 9.38 -2.03 -2.51
N GLU A 369 9.29 -2.92 -3.50
CA GLU A 369 10.18 -4.08 -3.68
C GLU A 369 10.83 -4.09 -5.08
N GLY A 370 10.97 -2.91 -5.70
CA GLY A 370 11.64 -2.77 -6.99
C GLY A 370 13.14 -2.56 -6.81
N GLY A 371 13.96 -3.35 -7.51
CA GLY A 371 15.36 -3.05 -7.78
C GLY A 371 15.52 -2.21 -9.06
N HIS A 372 16.70 -2.25 -9.70
CA HIS A 372 16.96 -1.49 -10.93
C HIS A 372 16.19 -2.04 -12.14
N LEU A 373 15.96 -3.36 -12.21
CA LEU A 373 15.29 -4.04 -13.32
C LEU A 373 13.83 -4.34 -13.03
N PHE A 374 13.21 -3.58 -12.12
CA PHE A 374 11.88 -3.89 -11.59
C PHE A 374 10.79 -4.04 -12.68
N THR A 375 10.95 -3.39 -13.84
CA THR A 375 9.97 -3.42 -14.95
C THR A 375 9.86 -4.77 -15.65
N PHE A 376 10.90 -5.61 -15.57
CA PHE A 376 10.91 -6.97 -16.13
C PHE A 376 10.10 -7.98 -15.30
N VAL A 377 9.56 -7.57 -14.14
CA VAL A 377 8.57 -8.35 -13.40
C VAL A 377 7.18 -8.13 -13.99
N ASP A 378 6.44 -9.22 -14.21
CA ASP A 378 5.18 -9.29 -14.97
C ASP A 378 4.24 -8.09 -14.84
N GLY A 379 3.87 -7.54 -16.00
CA GLY A 379 2.90 -6.45 -16.12
C GLY A 379 3.32 -5.16 -15.40
N ARG A 380 4.61 -4.90 -15.17
CA ARG A 380 5.11 -3.61 -14.66
C ARG A 380 5.55 -2.66 -15.76
N GLY A 381 6.28 -3.11 -16.79
CA GLY A 381 6.55 -2.27 -17.96
C GLY A 381 5.26 -1.79 -18.65
N ASP A 382 4.26 -2.66 -18.77
CA ASP A 382 2.91 -2.31 -19.25
C ASP A 382 2.27 -1.13 -18.51
N LYS A 383 2.52 -0.97 -17.20
CA LYS A 383 1.94 0.14 -16.40
C LYS A 383 2.62 1.47 -16.71
N VAL A 384 3.93 1.47 -16.97
CA VAL A 384 4.68 2.63 -17.46
C VAL A 384 4.06 3.11 -18.79
N ILE A 385 3.78 2.18 -19.70
CA ILE A 385 3.24 2.49 -21.03
C ILE A 385 1.76 2.91 -20.96
N ARG A 386 0.91 2.25 -20.17
CA ARG A 386 -0.51 2.65 -20.01
C ARG A 386 -0.63 4.06 -19.45
N GLU A 387 0.11 4.42 -18.40
CA GLU A 387 0.07 5.79 -17.87
C GLU A 387 0.58 6.82 -18.88
N LEU A 388 1.69 6.54 -19.56
CA LEU A 388 2.31 7.42 -20.54
C LEU A 388 1.37 7.77 -21.70
N LEU A 389 0.59 6.79 -22.19
CA LEU A 389 -0.26 6.92 -23.37
C LEU A 389 -1.72 7.30 -23.07
N LEU A 390 -2.26 6.85 -21.94
CA LEU A 390 -3.67 7.02 -21.56
C LEU A 390 -3.87 8.08 -20.47
N GLY A 391 -2.79 8.57 -19.86
CA GLY A 391 -2.84 9.48 -18.73
C GLY A 391 -3.34 8.86 -17.43
N GLU A 392 -3.65 7.56 -17.42
CA GLU A 392 -4.12 6.77 -16.28
C GLU A 392 -3.15 6.89 -15.10
N GLN A 393 -3.51 7.70 -14.10
CA GLN A 393 -2.83 7.70 -12.81
C GLN A 393 -2.96 6.30 -12.19
N PRO A 394 -1.87 5.52 -12.01
CA PRO A 394 -1.93 4.31 -11.23
C PRO A 394 -2.27 4.74 -9.80
N LYS A 395 -3.46 4.35 -9.31
CA LYS A 395 -4.05 4.86 -8.04
C LYS A 395 -3.34 4.30 -6.79
N VAL A 396 -2.01 4.20 -6.80
CA VAL A 396 -1.20 3.36 -5.90
C VAL A 396 -1.02 3.95 -4.50
N GLY A 397 -1.18 5.27 -4.32
CA GLY A 397 -1.27 5.88 -2.99
C GLY A 397 -2.50 5.39 -2.23
N LEU A 398 -3.68 5.90 -2.59
CA LEU A 398 -4.92 5.61 -1.86
C LEU A 398 -5.50 4.23 -2.18
N LEU A 399 -5.52 3.80 -3.45
CA LEU A 399 -6.04 2.50 -3.86
C LEU A 399 -5.03 1.37 -3.66
N GLY A 400 -3.71 1.64 -3.63
CA GLY A 400 -2.72 0.64 -3.21
C GLY A 400 -2.80 0.37 -1.71
N TRP A 401 -2.93 1.42 -0.89
CA TRP A 401 -3.25 1.26 0.53
C TRP A 401 -4.62 0.58 0.74
N ALA A 402 -5.66 1.01 0.03
CA ALA A 402 -6.99 0.41 0.15
C ALA A 402 -7.02 -1.05 -0.33
N TYR A 403 -6.29 -1.41 -1.39
CA TYR A 403 -6.12 -2.80 -1.82
C TYR A 403 -5.38 -3.62 -0.77
N MET A 404 -4.32 -3.09 -0.16
CA MET A 404 -3.61 -3.79 0.93
C MET A 404 -4.42 -3.89 2.23
N ALA A 405 -5.35 -2.97 2.49
CA ALA A 405 -6.29 -3.03 3.61
C ALA A 405 -7.45 -4.00 3.33
N ALA A 406 -8.01 -3.96 2.12
CA ALA A 406 -9.07 -4.85 1.64
C ALA A 406 -8.58 -6.28 1.34
N ARG A 407 -7.27 -6.50 1.19
CA ARG A 407 -6.67 -7.83 1.08
C ARG A 407 -6.85 -8.58 2.39
N GLN A 408 -7.94 -9.35 2.42
CA GLN A 408 -8.24 -10.32 3.45
C GLN A 408 -7.01 -11.22 3.67
N PRO A 409 -6.53 -11.41 4.91
CA PRO A 409 -5.49 -12.41 5.18
C PRO A 409 -6.05 -13.80 4.87
N PRO A 410 -5.27 -14.71 4.27
CA PRO A 410 -5.71 -16.08 4.05
C PRO A 410 -6.06 -16.73 5.40
N PRO A 411 -7.09 -17.61 5.45
CA PRO A 411 -7.42 -18.35 6.66
C PRO A 411 -6.28 -19.30 7.05
N VAL A 412 -6.16 -19.58 8.35
CA VAL A 412 -5.10 -20.43 8.88
C VAL A 412 -5.54 -21.89 8.82
N ILE A 413 -4.77 -22.75 8.15
CA ILE A 413 -5.09 -24.16 8.02
C ILE A 413 -4.79 -24.87 9.35
N LEU A 414 -5.81 -25.09 10.18
CA LEU A 414 -5.70 -25.80 11.45
C LEU A 414 -5.22 -27.24 11.22
N GLY A 415 -4.23 -27.68 11.99
CA GLY A 415 -3.56 -28.97 11.83
C GLY A 415 -2.69 -29.11 10.56
N GLY A 416 -2.60 -28.08 9.71
CA GLY A 416 -1.73 -28.08 8.54
C GLY A 416 -0.26 -27.76 8.86
N PRO A 417 0.67 -27.91 7.90
CA PRO A 417 2.08 -27.56 8.09
C PRO A 417 2.25 -26.08 8.51
N GLY A 418 2.73 -25.85 9.73
CA GLY A 418 2.89 -24.52 10.32
C GLY A 418 1.60 -23.88 10.86
N GLY A 419 0.47 -24.59 10.83
CA GLY A 419 -0.79 -24.15 11.43
C GLY A 419 -0.93 -24.54 12.91
N PRO A 420 -1.81 -23.87 13.69
CA PRO A 420 -2.14 -24.27 15.05
C PRO A 420 -2.71 -25.70 15.12
N PRO A 421 -2.39 -26.48 16.16
CA PRO A 421 -2.91 -27.83 16.31
C PRO A 421 -4.42 -27.81 16.63
N VAL A 422 -5.17 -28.76 16.05
CA VAL A 422 -6.55 -29.05 16.46
C VAL A 422 -6.52 -29.76 17.82
N THR A 423 -7.35 -29.32 18.75
CA THR A 423 -7.35 -29.75 20.16
C THR A 423 -8.68 -30.32 20.66
N CYS A 424 -9.77 -30.21 19.89
CA CYS A 424 -11.10 -30.66 20.27
C CYS A 424 -11.76 -31.55 19.20
N PRO A 425 -12.82 -32.33 19.53
CA PRO A 425 -13.68 -33.00 18.56
C PRO A 425 -14.24 -32.01 17.53
N ARG A 426 -14.37 -32.46 16.27
CA ARG A 426 -14.94 -31.67 15.18
C ARG A 426 -15.84 -32.53 14.28
N VAL A 427 -16.95 -31.97 13.82
CA VAL A 427 -17.80 -32.54 12.77
C VAL A 427 -17.38 -31.99 11.42
N GLN A 428 -17.49 -32.75 10.33
CA GLN A 428 -17.26 -32.26 8.97
C GLN A 428 -18.59 -31.87 8.30
N LEU A 429 -18.62 -30.70 7.67
CA LEU A 429 -19.74 -30.15 6.91
C LEU A 429 -19.71 -30.63 5.44
N LYS A 430 -20.81 -30.44 4.70
CA LYS A 430 -20.93 -30.89 3.30
C LYS A 430 -19.99 -30.18 2.33
N ASP A 431 -19.47 -29.00 2.70
CA ASP A 431 -18.42 -28.28 1.94
C ASP A 431 -16.98 -28.67 2.32
N GLY A 432 -16.81 -29.63 3.25
CA GLY A 432 -15.53 -30.16 3.69
C GLY A 432 -14.88 -29.42 4.87
N ARG A 433 -15.40 -28.25 5.28
CA ARG A 433 -14.97 -27.56 6.52
C ARG A 433 -15.33 -28.39 7.75
N HIS A 434 -14.63 -28.14 8.85
CA HIS A 434 -14.93 -28.71 10.15
C HIS A 434 -15.43 -27.66 11.14
N LEU A 435 -16.43 -28.01 11.95
CA LEU A 435 -16.81 -27.25 13.14
C LEU A 435 -16.41 -28.00 14.41
N ALA A 436 -15.64 -27.34 15.27
CA ALA A 436 -15.23 -27.87 16.56
C ALA A 436 -16.33 -27.66 17.61
N TYR A 437 -16.59 -28.68 18.42
CA TYR A 437 -17.71 -28.70 19.35
C TYR A 437 -17.33 -29.32 20.71
N ARG A 438 -18.22 -29.13 21.68
CA ARG A 438 -18.14 -29.65 23.06
C ARG A 438 -19.55 -29.98 23.53
N GLU A 439 -19.69 -31.14 24.16
CA GLU A 439 -20.95 -31.69 24.65
C GLU A 439 -21.00 -31.61 26.19
N ALA A 440 -22.15 -31.27 26.76
CA ALA A 440 -22.39 -31.17 28.20
C ALA A 440 -23.86 -31.48 28.56
N GLY A 441 -24.20 -31.52 29.84
CA GLY A 441 -25.52 -31.99 30.32
C GLY A 441 -25.63 -33.52 30.27
N VAL A 442 -26.84 -34.05 30.04
CA VAL A 442 -27.05 -35.51 29.98
C VAL A 442 -26.62 -36.10 28.62
N PRO A 443 -26.27 -37.41 28.55
CA PRO A 443 -25.94 -38.07 27.29
C PRO A 443 -27.05 -37.93 26.24
N LYS A 444 -26.65 -37.62 25.00
CA LYS A 444 -27.52 -37.33 23.85
C LYS A 444 -28.57 -38.41 23.56
N GLU A 445 -28.23 -39.65 23.90
CA GLU A 445 -29.02 -40.87 23.68
C GLU A 445 -30.21 -40.98 24.65
N ILE A 446 -30.14 -40.33 25.81
CA ILE A 446 -31.24 -40.27 26.81
C ILE A 446 -31.84 -38.86 26.92
N ALA A 447 -31.29 -37.87 26.23
CA ALA A 447 -31.71 -36.49 26.29
C ALA A 447 -33.11 -36.26 25.68
N LYS A 448 -34.03 -35.75 26.50
CA LYS A 448 -35.37 -35.29 26.10
C LYS A 448 -35.30 -33.99 25.29
N TYR A 449 -34.38 -33.11 25.65
CA TYR A 449 -34.17 -31.81 25.01
C TYR A 449 -32.72 -31.66 24.55
N LYS A 450 -32.51 -31.05 23.38
CA LYS A 450 -31.18 -30.83 22.79
C LYS A 450 -31.07 -29.35 22.43
N ILE A 451 -30.10 -28.66 23.04
CA ILE A 451 -29.92 -27.20 22.93
C ILE A 451 -28.57 -26.89 22.31
N ILE A 452 -28.53 -26.03 21.29
CA ILE A 452 -27.29 -25.53 20.68
C ILE A 452 -27.06 -24.09 21.12
N PHE A 453 -25.91 -23.81 21.74
CA PHE A 453 -25.52 -22.47 22.18
C PHE A 453 -24.67 -21.74 21.12
N PHE A 454 -25.04 -20.51 20.81
CA PHE A 454 -24.24 -19.60 19.97
C PHE A 454 -23.49 -18.62 20.87
N HIS A 455 -22.18 -18.81 20.94
CA HIS A 455 -21.28 -18.02 21.79
C HIS A 455 -21.16 -16.55 21.35
N GLY A 456 -20.80 -15.68 22.29
CA GLY A 456 -20.66 -14.24 22.08
C GLY A 456 -19.47 -13.82 21.21
N PHE A 457 -19.23 -12.52 21.15
CA PHE A 457 -18.03 -11.93 20.52
C PHE A 457 -16.78 -12.26 21.35
N ALA A 458 -15.65 -12.50 20.69
CA ALA A 458 -14.37 -12.85 21.33
C ALA A 458 -14.41 -14.07 22.29
N SER A 459 -15.39 -14.96 22.09
CA SER A 459 -15.69 -16.12 22.92
C SER A 459 -15.59 -17.43 22.09
N THR A 460 -15.75 -18.60 22.71
CA THR A 460 -15.59 -19.94 22.11
C THR A 460 -16.64 -20.91 22.67
N LYS A 461 -16.67 -22.17 22.20
CA LYS A 461 -17.46 -23.29 22.77
C LYS A 461 -17.17 -23.62 24.24
N ASP A 462 -16.12 -23.05 24.79
CA ASP A 462 -15.69 -23.22 26.18
C ASP A 462 -16.38 -22.18 27.10
N SER A 463 -16.97 -21.12 26.55
CA SER A 463 -17.81 -20.17 27.29
C SER A 463 -19.18 -20.78 27.57
N GLU A 464 -19.36 -21.30 28.79
CA GLU A 464 -20.60 -21.96 29.20
C GLU A 464 -21.75 -20.95 29.38
N PHE A 465 -22.97 -21.38 29.04
CA PHE A 465 -24.17 -20.67 29.46
C PHE A 465 -24.52 -21.14 30.89
N PRO A 466 -24.93 -20.25 31.81
CA PRO A 466 -25.13 -20.59 33.22
C PRO A 466 -26.42 -21.38 33.47
N VAL A 467 -26.45 -22.63 33.02
CA VAL A 467 -27.43 -23.67 33.37
C VAL A 467 -26.87 -24.49 34.52
N SER A 468 -27.66 -24.78 35.55
CA SER A 468 -27.26 -25.72 36.60
C SER A 468 -27.21 -27.16 36.07
N GLN A 469 -26.29 -27.96 36.61
CA GLN A 469 -26.21 -29.39 36.27
C GLN A 469 -27.49 -30.11 36.75
N GLU A 470 -28.02 -29.67 37.89
CA GLU A 470 -29.28 -30.10 38.48
C GLU A 470 -30.46 -29.88 37.51
N LEU A 471 -30.57 -28.72 36.85
CA LEU A 471 -31.62 -28.49 35.84
C LEU A 471 -31.40 -29.33 34.58
N ALA A 472 -30.15 -29.48 34.14
CA ALA A 472 -29.81 -30.31 32.98
C ALA A 472 -30.20 -31.78 33.21
N GLU A 473 -30.00 -32.30 34.43
CA GLU A 473 -30.43 -33.65 34.82
C GLU A 473 -31.94 -33.75 35.04
N GLU A 474 -32.58 -32.77 35.71
CA GLU A 474 -34.03 -32.74 35.98
C GLU A 474 -34.87 -32.82 34.69
N LEU A 475 -34.52 -32.00 33.69
CA LEU A 475 -35.27 -31.92 32.44
C LEU A 475 -34.74 -32.84 31.34
N GLY A 476 -33.59 -33.51 31.57
CA GLY A 476 -32.94 -34.38 30.58
C GLY A 476 -32.41 -33.60 29.38
N ILE A 477 -31.60 -32.56 29.63
CA ILE A 477 -31.09 -31.62 28.64
C ILE A 477 -29.66 -31.99 28.21
N TYR A 478 -29.47 -32.17 26.90
CA TYR A 478 -28.17 -32.21 26.26
C TYR A 478 -27.81 -30.82 25.73
N LEU A 479 -26.61 -30.35 26.07
CA LEU A 479 -26.09 -29.02 25.74
C LEU A 479 -24.93 -29.17 24.73
N LEU A 480 -25.08 -28.54 23.56
CA LEU A 480 -24.05 -28.48 22.53
C LEU A 480 -23.50 -27.07 22.40
N TYR A 481 -22.20 -26.94 22.61
CA TYR A 481 -21.44 -25.72 22.34
C TYR A 481 -20.53 -25.95 21.13
N PHE A 482 -20.41 -24.97 20.23
CA PHE A 482 -19.48 -25.07 19.09
C PHE A 482 -18.80 -23.74 18.78
N ASP A 483 -17.57 -23.82 18.25
CA ASP A 483 -16.87 -22.64 17.76
C ASP A 483 -17.47 -22.24 16.41
N ARG A 484 -17.99 -21.02 16.28
CA ARG A 484 -18.56 -20.54 15.00
C ARG A 484 -17.48 -20.44 13.92
N ALA A 485 -17.84 -20.56 12.65
CA ALA A 485 -16.86 -20.62 11.54
C ALA A 485 -15.86 -19.45 11.59
N GLY A 486 -14.57 -19.77 11.74
CA GLY A 486 -13.49 -18.80 11.94
C GLY A 486 -13.09 -18.51 13.39
N TYR A 487 -13.71 -19.15 14.40
CA TYR A 487 -13.28 -19.14 15.81
C TYR A 487 -12.64 -20.48 16.22
N GLY A 488 -11.78 -20.45 17.25
CA GLY A 488 -11.32 -21.64 17.96
C GLY A 488 -10.72 -22.73 17.05
N ASP A 489 -11.24 -23.95 17.18
CA ASP A 489 -10.80 -25.11 16.38
C ASP A 489 -11.65 -25.34 15.11
N SER A 490 -12.61 -24.45 14.82
CA SER A 490 -13.42 -24.49 13.60
C SER A 490 -12.70 -23.89 12.40
N ASP A 491 -12.91 -24.50 11.23
CA ASP A 491 -12.38 -24.00 9.97
C ASP A 491 -13.08 -22.69 9.57
N ALA A 492 -12.31 -21.73 9.06
CA ALA A 492 -12.85 -20.46 8.59
C ALA A 492 -13.68 -20.63 7.30
N ASN A 493 -14.74 -19.84 7.17
CA ASN A 493 -15.56 -19.76 5.96
C ASN A 493 -15.35 -18.39 5.28
N PRO A 494 -14.65 -18.31 4.12
CA PRO A 494 -14.46 -17.04 3.40
C PRO A 494 -15.81 -16.40 3.00
N SER A 495 -16.77 -17.22 2.59
CA SER A 495 -18.11 -16.83 2.13
C SER A 495 -19.11 -16.59 3.28
N ARG A 496 -18.65 -16.58 4.55
CA ARG A 496 -19.52 -16.51 5.73
C ARG A 496 -20.51 -15.34 5.72
N GLY A 497 -21.75 -15.62 6.11
CA GLY A 497 -22.83 -14.65 6.31
C GLY A 497 -24.05 -15.30 6.93
N LEU A 498 -25.13 -14.53 7.11
CA LEU A 498 -26.34 -14.95 7.83
C LEU A 498 -26.85 -16.34 7.40
N LYS A 499 -26.97 -16.59 6.09
CA LYS A 499 -27.45 -17.90 5.59
C LYS A 499 -26.48 -19.03 5.90
N SER A 500 -25.16 -18.83 5.76
CA SER A 500 -24.19 -19.89 6.05
C SER A 500 -24.13 -20.21 7.52
N ASP A 501 -24.20 -19.20 8.40
CA ASP A 501 -24.20 -19.42 9.85
C ASP A 501 -25.43 -20.23 10.31
N ALA A 502 -26.57 -20.09 9.61
CA ALA A 502 -27.75 -20.93 9.84
C ALA A 502 -27.59 -22.36 9.28
N THR A 503 -27.06 -22.54 8.06
CA THR A 503 -26.85 -23.89 7.49
C THR A 503 -25.72 -24.65 8.18
N ASP A 504 -24.71 -23.95 8.70
CA ASP A 504 -23.63 -24.52 9.53
C ASP A 504 -24.20 -25.14 10.81
N VAL A 505 -25.23 -24.51 11.41
CA VAL A 505 -25.97 -25.05 12.56
C VAL A 505 -26.84 -26.26 12.17
N GLU A 506 -27.50 -26.21 11.01
CA GLU A 506 -28.28 -27.35 10.50
C GLU A 506 -27.38 -28.58 10.24
N GLU A 507 -26.22 -28.38 9.61
CA GLU A 507 -25.28 -29.45 9.30
C GLU A 507 -24.51 -29.98 10.52
N LEU A 508 -24.23 -29.12 11.51
CA LEU A 508 -23.76 -29.52 12.83
C LEU A 508 -24.78 -30.44 13.52
N ALA A 509 -26.06 -30.08 13.47
CA ALA A 509 -27.14 -30.86 14.08
C ALA A 509 -27.38 -32.20 13.36
N ASP A 510 -27.30 -32.22 12.03
CA ASP A 510 -27.39 -33.43 11.20
C ASP A 510 -26.20 -34.36 11.47
N GLY A 511 -24.97 -33.84 11.41
CA GLY A 511 -23.74 -34.61 11.57
C GLY A 511 -23.56 -35.20 12.98
N LEU A 512 -24.08 -34.53 14.01
CA LEU A 512 -24.13 -35.05 15.39
C LEU A 512 -25.41 -35.85 15.70
N GLN A 513 -26.32 -35.99 14.74
CA GLN A 513 -27.58 -36.75 14.82
C GLN A 513 -28.50 -36.27 15.96
N LEU A 514 -28.66 -34.95 16.10
CA LEU A 514 -29.52 -34.38 17.14
C LEU A 514 -31.01 -34.72 16.91
N GLY A 515 -31.44 -34.75 15.64
CA GLY A 515 -32.79 -35.13 15.22
C GLY A 515 -33.43 -34.11 14.27
N GLU A 516 -34.72 -34.28 14.00
CA GLU A 516 -35.47 -33.39 13.11
C GLU A 516 -35.52 -31.95 13.65
N LYS A 517 -35.69 -31.78 14.96
CA LYS A 517 -35.75 -30.47 15.63
C LYS A 517 -34.86 -30.39 16.87
N PHE A 518 -34.37 -29.18 17.13
CA PHE A 518 -33.55 -28.82 18.30
C PHE A 518 -33.88 -27.39 18.77
N TYR A 519 -33.43 -27.03 19.97
CA TYR A 519 -33.55 -25.69 20.53
C TYR A 519 -32.24 -24.91 20.31
N VAL A 520 -32.32 -23.58 20.24
CA VAL A 520 -31.15 -22.71 20.09
C VAL A 520 -31.14 -21.60 21.13
N VAL A 521 -29.95 -21.23 21.60
CA VAL A 521 -29.75 -20.09 22.52
C VAL A 521 -28.63 -19.19 22.00
N GLY A 522 -28.98 -17.98 21.58
CA GLY A 522 -28.04 -17.00 21.03
C GLY A 522 -27.69 -15.91 22.04
N THR A 523 -26.46 -15.92 22.56
CA THR A 523 -26.01 -14.93 23.56
C THR A 523 -25.17 -13.83 22.91
N SER A 524 -25.51 -12.55 23.17
CA SER A 524 -24.81 -11.38 22.62
C SER A 524 -24.70 -11.46 21.09
N MET A 525 -23.49 -11.52 20.54
CA MET A 525 -23.22 -11.75 19.12
C MET A 525 -23.90 -13.03 18.57
N GLY A 526 -24.04 -14.08 19.37
CA GLY A 526 -24.79 -15.29 18.99
C GLY A 526 -26.27 -15.04 18.70
N GLY A 527 -26.84 -13.93 19.16
CA GLY A 527 -28.22 -13.53 18.86
C GLY A 527 -28.50 -13.35 17.37
N TYR A 528 -27.54 -12.88 16.56
CA TYR A 528 -27.76 -12.77 15.11
C TYR A 528 -27.79 -14.14 14.41
N VAL A 529 -27.09 -15.13 14.96
CA VAL A 529 -27.14 -16.52 14.47
C VAL A 529 -28.52 -17.12 14.77
N ALA A 530 -29.08 -16.84 15.95
CA ALA A 530 -30.47 -17.22 16.27
C ALA A 530 -31.49 -16.56 15.33
N TRP A 531 -31.37 -15.27 15.03
CA TRP A 531 -32.20 -14.61 13.99
C TRP A 531 -32.03 -15.24 12.61
N SER A 532 -30.80 -15.62 12.25
CA SER A 532 -30.52 -16.29 10.98
C SER A 532 -31.16 -17.69 10.93
N CYS A 533 -31.15 -18.44 12.03
CA CYS A 533 -31.81 -19.74 12.13
C CYS A 533 -33.34 -19.60 12.04
N LEU A 534 -33.92 -18.62 12.74
CA LEU A 534 -35.37 -18.31 12.68
C LEU A 534 -35.82 -17.94 11.25
N ASN A 535 -34.96 -17.31 10.44
CA ASN A 535 -35.27 -16.95 9.06
C ASN A 535 -35.02 -18.09 8.05
N TYR A 536 -33.92 -18.85 8.18
CA TYR A 536 -33.50 -19.81 7.15
C TYR A 536 -33.78 -21.28 7.45
N ILE A 537 -33.82 -21.68 8.72
CA ILE A 537 -34.09 -23.06 9.14
C ILE A 537 -35.20 -23.21 10.21
N PRO A 538 -36.30 -22.43 10.18
CA PRO A 538 -37.35 -22.52 11.20
C PRO A 538 -38.00 -23.92 11.30
N HIS A 539 -37.94 -24.72 10.23
CA HIS A 539 -38.38 -26.11 10.22
C HIS A 539 -37.56 -27.01 11.17
N ARG A 540 -36.30 -26.66 11.48
CA ARG A 540 -35.42 -27.38 12.41
C ARG A 540 -35.53 -26.91 13.86
N LEU A 541 -36.26 -25.84 14.13
CA LEU A 541 -36.35 -25.27 15.47
C LEU A 541 -37.54 -25.85 16.25
N ALA A 542 -37.31 -26.13 17.53
CA ALA A 542 -38.31 -26.37 18.56
C ALA A 542 -38.51 -25.15 19.48
N GLY A 543 -37.51 -24.26 19.57
CA GLY A 543 -37.57 -23.00 20.30
C GLY A 543 -36.27 -22.21 20.14
N ALA A 544 -36.31 -20.91 20.42
CA ALA A 544 -35.15 -20.03 20.38
C ALA A 544 -35.14 -18.98 21.50
N ALA A 545 -34.12 -18.99 22.36
CA ALA A 545 -33.87 -17.88 23.29
C ALA A 545 -32.76 -16.98 22.75
N LEU A 546 -32.98 -15.67 22.79
CA LEU A 546 -32.02 -14.65 22.37
C LEU A 546 -31.71 -13.77 23.58
N VAL A 547 -30.45 -13.74 24.01
CA VAL A 547 -30.06 -13.22 25.33
C VAL A 547 -28.99 -12.14 25.17
N VAL A 548 -29.28 -10.94 25.67
CA VAL A 548 -28.63 -9.66 25.34
C VAL A 548 -28.30 -9.51 23.83
N PRO A 549 -29.21 -9.89 22.90
CA PRO A 549 -28.81 -10.22 21.54
C PRO A 549 -28.39 -8.98 20.75
N ALA A 550 -27.21 -9.03 20.12
CA ALA A 550 -26.63 -7.89 19.44
C ALA A 550 -27.48 -7.43 18.24
N VAL A 551 -27.57 -6.11 18.05
CA VAL A 551 -28.47 -5.46 17.08
C VAL A 551 -27.72 -4.76 15.95
N ASN A 552 -28.37 -4.63 14.79
CA ASN A 552 -27.90 -3.81 13.70
C ASN A 552 -28.65 -2.47 13.69
N TYR A 553 -27.93 -1.37 13.96
CA TYR A 553 -28.49 -0.01 13.98
C TYR A 553 -28.95 0.49 12.60
N TRP A 554 -28.64 -0.26 11.53
CA TRP A 554 -29.05 0.01 10.14
C TRP A 554 -30.14 -0.96 9.61
N TRP A 555 -30.80 -1.76 10.47
CA TRP A 555 -32.07 -2.40 10.10
C TRP A 555 -33.14 -1.34 9.75
N PRO A 556 -34.17 -1.66 8.95
CA PRO A 556 -35.20 -0.70 8.51
C PRO A 556 -36.21 -0.35 9.62
N MET A 557 -35.73 0.34 10.66
CA MET A 557 -36.51 0.86 11.78
C MET A 557 -36.66 2.40 11.71
N PRO A 558 -37.61 3.01 12.43
CA PRO A 558 -37.71 4.47 12.54
C PRO A 558 -36.43 5.10 13.08
N ALA A 559 -35.97 6.19 12.46
CA ALA A 559 -34.69 6.84 12.80
C ALA A 559 -34.58 7.21 14.28
N ASN A 560 -35.68 7.63 14.93
CA ASN A 560 -35.68 7.96 16.35
C ASN A 560 -35.42 6.75 17.28
N VAL A 561 -35.58 5.51 16.80
CA VAL A 561 -35.22 4.29 17.54
C VAL A 561 -33.73 4.00 17.39
N SER A 562 -33.22 3.97 16.15
CA SER A 562 -31.81 3.70 15.88
C SER A 562 -30.91 4.81 16.42
N GLU A 563 -31.25 6.08 16.25
CA GLU A 563 -30.51 7.22 16.81
C GLU A 563 -30.51 7.21 18.35
N SER A 564 -31.63 6.92 19.00
CA SER A 564 -31.73 6.86 20.47
C SER A 564 -30.86 5.73 21.05
N ALA A 565 -30.79 4.58 20.38
CA ALA A 565 -29.92 3.48 20.79
C ALA A 565 -28.44 3.76 20.50
N TYR A 566 -28.14 4.16 19.26
CA TYR A 566 -26.76 4.30 18.75
C TYR A 566 -26.01 5.47 19.38
N SER A 567 -26.68 6.62 19.62
CA SER A 567 -26.06 7.79 20.27
C SER A 567 -25.65 7.55 21.73
N LYS A 568 -26.21 6.52 22.39
CA LYS A 568 -25.90 6.12 23.77
C LYS A 568 -24.72 5.14 23.91
N LEU A 569 -24.13 4.71 22.79
CA LEU A 569 -22.89 3.93 22.78
C LEU A 569 -21.67 4.83 23.02
N ASP A 570 -20.52 4.28 23.42
CA ASP A 570 -19.26 5.04 23.42
C ASP A 570 -18.96 5.49 21.98
N VAL A 571 -18.46 6.73 21.81
CA VAL A 571 -18.11 7.29 20.49
C VAL A 571 -17.08 6.43 19.72
N ARG A 572 -16.29 5.62 20.41
CA ARG A 572 -15.36 4.62 19.84
C ARG A 572 -16.09 3.40 19.28
N ASP A 573 -17.15 2.95 19.93
CA ASP A 573 -18.04 1.88 19.45
C ASP A 573 -18.83 2.37 18.24
N GLN A 574 -19.46 3.55 18.33
CA GLN A 574 -20.16 4.20 17.22
C GLN A 574 -19.28 4.23 15.96
N ARG A 575 -18.06 4.78 16.06
CA ARG A 575 -17.09 4.83 14.95
C ARG A 575 -16.70 3.45 14.42
N SER A 576 -16.52 2.47 15.30
CA SER A 576 -16.11 1.11 14.90
C SER A 576 -17.25 0.39 14.16
N PHE A 577 -18.49 0.55 14.59
CA PHE A 577 -19.67 -0.01 13.92
C PHE A 577 -19.97 0.74 12.62
N TRP A 578 -19.74 2.06 12.57
CA TRP A 578 -19.84 2.86 11.34
C TRP A 578 -18.86 2.39 10.28
N VAL A 579 -17.59 2.15 10.66
CA VAL A 579 -16.57 1.57 9.77
C VAL A 579 -16.99 0.16 9.34
N ALA A 580 -17.55 -0.66 10.21
CA ALA A 580 -18.04 -2.00 9.85
C ALA A 580 -19.19 -1.96 8.83
N HIS A 581 -20.15 -1.04 8.96
CA HIS A 581 -21.27 -0.90 8.04
C HIS A 581 -20.86 -0.29 6.69
N HIS A 582 -20.23 0.89 6.71
CA HIS A 582 -19.95 1.66 5.49
C HIS A 582 -18.62 1.28 4.81
N MET A 583 -17.66 0.73 5.55
CA MET A 583 -16.31 0.44 5.06
C MET A 583 -15.76 -0.90 5.58
N PRO A 584 -16.50 -2.03 5.50
CA PRO A 584 -16.11 -3.32 6.13
C PRO A 584 -14.72 -3.81 5.71
N TRP A 585 -14.31 -3.49 4.47
CA TRP A 585 -12.98 -3.79 3.93
C TRP A 585 -11.83 -3.07 4.64
N LEU A 586 -12.08 -2.04 5.46
CA LEU A 586 -11.09 -1.40 6.35
C LEU A 586 -11.08 -1.97 7.77
N LEU A 587 -12.09 -2.74 8.19
CA LEU A 587 -12.32 -3.04 9.61
C LEU A 587 -11.11 -3.74 10.27
N HIS A 588 -10.41 -4.61 9.53
CA HIS A 588 -9.20 -5.26 10.00
C HIS A 588 -8.05 -4.29 10.27
N THR A 589 -7.85 -3.30 9.39
CA THR A 589 -6.85 -2.24 9.55
C THR A 589 -7.27 -1.24 10.63
N TRP A 590 -8.58 -1.00 10.79
CA TRP A 590 -9.16 -0.17 11.85
C TRP A 590 -8.93 -0.74 13.26
N PHE A 591 -9.02 -2.06 13.43
CA PHE A 591 -8.67 -2.73 14.70
C PHE A 591 -7.16 -2.89 14.90
N LYS A 592 -6.34 -2.98 13.83
CA LYS A 592 -4.88 -3.11 13.93
C LYS A 592 -4.12 -1.80 14.14
N GLN A 593 -4.70 -0.64 13.78
CA GLN A 593 -4.00 0.64 13.93
C GLN A 593 -3.87 1.06 15.41
N LYS A 594 -2.80 1.79 15.74
CA LYS A 594 -2.48 2.26 17.10
C LYS A 594 -2.57 3.80 17.27
N LYS A 595 -3.14 4.50 16.29
CA LYS A 595 -3.24 5.98 16.26
C LYS A 595 -4.49 6.50 16.97
N PHE A 596 -5.55 5.71 17.00
CA PHE A 596 -6.84 6.02 17.62
C PHE A 596 -7.25 4.90 18.56
N LYS A 597 -7.80 5.24 19.74
CA LYS A 597 -8.48 4.28 20.63
C LYS A 597 -9.69 3.71 19.87
N ILE A 598 -9.80 2.39 19.81
CA ILE A 598 -10.93 1.68 19.19
C ILE A 598 -12.02 1.39 20.24
N SER A 599 -13.07 0.69 19.82
CA SER A 599 -14.15 0.18 20.68
C SER A 599 -13.66 -0.37 22.04
N PRO A 600 -14.11 0.14 23.20
CA PRO A 600 -13.80 -0.45 24.51
C PRO A 600 -14.35 -1.87 24.67
N ILE A 601 -15.40 -2.25 23.92
CA ILE A 601 -15.90 -3.63 23.83
C ILE A 601 -14.84 -4.53 23.20
N VAL A 602 -14.27 -4.12 22.06
CA VAL A 602 -13.20 -4.86 21.36
C VAL A 602 -11.89 -4.88 22.15
N GLU A 603 -11.61 -3.86 22.95
CA GLU A 603 -10.45 -3.82 23.85
C GLU A 603 -10.69 -4.49 25.22
N GLY A 604 -11.90 -4.95 25.54
CA GLY A 604 -12.24 -5.60 26.81
C GLY A 604 -12.10 -4.71 28.06
N LYS A 605 -12.45 -3.42 27.96
CA LYS A 605 -12.18 -2.41 29.01
C LYS A 605 -13.43 -2.00 29.81
N ARG A 606 -13.23 -1.57 31.07
CA ARG A 606 -14.31 -1.23 32.02
C ARG A 606 -15.32 -0.21 31.50
N GLU A 607 -14.94 0.73 30.63
CA GLU A 607 -15.89 1.72 30.11
C GLU A 607 -17.06 1.11 29.31
N ALA A 608 -16.89 -0.11 28.77
CA ALA A 608 -17.94 -0.83 28.04
C ALA A 608 -18.99 -1.51 28.93
N PHE A 609 -18.78 -1.58 30.25
CA PHE A 609 -19.52 -2.47 31.15
C PHE A 609 -20.21 -1.71 32.29
N THR A 610 -21.30 -2.26 32.85
CA THR A 610 -21.78 -1.81 34.17
C THR A 610 -20.75 -2.19 35.26
N ASP A 611 -20.87 -1.60 36.45
CA ASP A 611 -19.95 -1.92 37.54
C ASP A 611 -20.13 -3.40 37.98
N GLN A 612 -21.37 -3.90 37.99
CA GLN A 612 -21.71 -5.32 38.21
C GLN A 612 -21.15 -6.23 37.12
N ASP A 613 -21.33 -5.90 35.83
CA ASP A 613 -20.73 -6.66 34.73
C ASP A 613 -19.20 -6.76 34.87
N TRP A 614 -18.55 -5.68 35.29
CA TRP A 614 -17.10 -5.65 35.45
C TRP A 614 -16.62 -6.49 36.64
N GLU A 615 -17.38 -6.51 37.74
CA GLU A 615 -17.09 -7.41 38.87
C GLU A 615 -17.21 -8.88 38.46
N ILE A 616 -18.28 -9.24 37.73
CA ILE A 616 -18.47 -10.58 37.14
C ILE A 616 -17.30 -10.95 36.21
N LEU A 617 -16.88 -10.04 35.32
CA LEU A 617 -15.74 -10.27 34.42
C LEU A 617 -14.41 -10.44 35.17
N THR A 618 -14.17 -9.60 36.17
CA THR A 618 -12.92 -9.64 36.95
C THR A 618 -12.83 -10.93 37.76
N GLU A 619 -13.94 -11.38 38.34
CA GLU A 619 -14.04 -12.64 39.09
C GLU A 619 -13.91 -13.87 38.19
N ASN A 620 -14.51 -13.85 36.99
CA ASN A 620 -14.35 -14.94 36.03
C ASN A 620 -12.91 -15.01 35.49
N GLN A 621 -12.30 -13.87 35.13
CA GLN A 621 -10.89 -13.82 34.74
C GLN A 621 -9.95 -14.27 35.87
N ARG A 622 -10.30 -14.05 37.15
CA ARG A 622 -9.56 -14.56 38.31
C ARG A 622 -9.64 -16.09 38.38
N LYS A 623 -10.84 -16.66 38.25
CA LYS A 623 -11.05 -18.13 38.20
C LYS A 623 -10.29 -18.78 37.04
N GLU A 624 -10.34 -18.20 35.84
CA GLU A 624 -9.60 -18.68 34.67
C GLU A 624 -8.07 -18.71 34.90
N GLN A 625 -7.54 -17.68 35.58
CA GLN A 625 -6.12 -17.61 35.99
C GLN A 625 -5.78 -18.69 37.03
N GLU A 626 -6.64 -18.90 38.03
CA GLU A 626 -6.43 -19.89 39.10
C GLU A 626 -6.57 -21.35 38.62
N THR A 627 -7.42 -21.61 37.62
CA THR A 627 -7.53 -22.93 36.97
C THR A 627 -6.47 -23.16 35.88
N GLY A 628 -5.69 -22.14 35.52
CA GLY A 628 -4.66 -22.21 34.48
C GLY A 628 -5.21 -22.29 33.05
N GLN A 629 -6.47 -21.95 32.82
CA GLN A 629 -7.16 -22.11 31.52
C GLN A 629 -7.06 -20.88 30.59
N VAL A 630 -6.14 -19.95 30.87
CA VAL A 630 -6.01 -18.67 30.16
C VAL A 630 -5.33 -18.82 28.79
N ASP A 631 -6.11 -19.17 27.77
CA ASP A 631 -5.75 -18.94 26.36
C ASP A 631 -6.54 -17.74 25.81
N ARG A 632 -5.93 -16.55 25.88
CA ARG A 632 -6.52 -15.30 25.38
C ARG A 632 -6.61 -15.23 23.85
N ASP A 633 -5.85 -16.05 23.13
CA ASP A 633 -5.83 -16.08 21.67
C ASP A 633 -6.73 -17.19 21.09
N LYS A 634 -7.38 -18.01 21.93
CA LYS A 634 -8.26 -19.12 21.51
C LYS A 634 -9.35 -18.69 20.55
N ALA A 635 -10.04 -17.58 20.84
CA ALA A 635 -11.06 -16.99 19.97
C ALA A 635 -10.49 -16.39 18.66
N THR A 636 -9.18 -16.23 18.56
CA THR A 636 -8.45 -15.62 17.44
C THR A 636 -7.41 -16.58 16.83
N LYS A 637 -7.51 -17.89 17.08
CA LYS A 637 -6.62 -18.96 16.57
C LYS A 637 -6.56 -19.04 15.03
N GLN A 638 -7.66 -18.71 14.35
CA GLN A 638 -7.78 -18.51 12.89
C GLN A 638 -7.28 -17.13 12.39
N GLY A 639 -6.80 -16.28 13.30
CA GLY A 639 -6.54 -14.86 13.09
C GLY A 639 -7.79 -13.99 13.24
N ALA A 640 -7.67 -12.87 13.97
CA ALA A 640 -8.78 -11.95 14.31
C ALA A 640 -9.55 -11.32 13.13
N TYR A 641 -9.15 -11.58 11.88
CA TYR A 641 -9.97 -11.28 10.71
C TYR A 641 -11.16 -12.24 10.58
N HIS A 642 -10.92 -13.55 10.66
CA HIS A 642 -11.91 -14.60 10.38
C HIS A 642 -12.89 -14.81 11.54
N SER A 643 -12.49 -14.50 12.77
CA SER A 643 -13.39 -14.38 13.92
C SER A 643 -13.94 -12.97 14.09
N LEU A 644 -13.21 -12.09 14.79
CA LEU A 644 -13.72 -10.82 15.32
C LEU A 644 -14.20 -9.85 14.23
N CYS A 645 -13.38 -9.63 13.19
CA CYS A 645 -13.76 -8.70 12.12
C CYS A 645 -14.95 -9.25 11.31
N ARG A 646 -15.04 -10.58 11.12
CA ARG A 646 -16.10 -11.20 10.33
C ARG A 646 -17.45 -11.11 11.04
N ASP A 647 -17.51 -11.38 12.34
CA ASP A 647 -18.72 -11.20 13.15
C ASP A 647 -19.27 -9.77 13.08
N VAL A 648 -18.41 -8.78 13.35
CA VAL A 648 -18.80 -7.36 13.34
C VAL A 648 -19.21 -6.91 11.93
N THR A 649 -18.57 -7.43 10.88
CA THR A 649 -18.96 -7.20 9.47
C THR A 649 -20.33 -7.81 9.12
N ILE A 650 -20.66 -8.98 9.66
CA ILE A 650 -21.95 -9.65 9.39
C ILE A 650 -23.07 -8.97 10.18
N LEU A 651 -22.86 -8.69 11.47
CA LEU A 651 -23.85 -8.04 12.33
C LEU A 651 -24.25 -6.68 11.76
N PHE A 652 -23.30 -5.79 11.50
CA PHE A 652 -23.57 -4.43 11.02
C PHE A 652 -23.65 -4.32 9.49
N GLY A 653 -23.54 -5.43 8.75
CA GLY A 653 -23.65 -5.44 7.30
C GLY A 653 -25.05 -5.15 6.78
N ALA A 654 -25.22 -5.16 5.45
CA ALA A 654 -26.54 -5.12 4.83
C ALA A 654 -27.22 -6.51 4.95
N TRP A 655 -28.23 -6.63 5.81
CA TRP A 655 -29.01 -7.86 5.96
C TRP A 655 -29.98 -8.02 4.79
N VAL A 656 -30.13 -9.25 4.30
CA VAL A 656 -31.08 -9.59 3.20
C VAL A 656 -32.49 -9.90 3.69
N PHE A 657 -32.72 -9.82 5.00
CA PHE A 657 -34.04 -9.89 5.63
C PHE A 657 -34.09 -8.91 6.83
N ASP A 658 -35.29 -8.45 7.16
CA ASP A 658 -35.58 -7.68 8.37
C ASP A 658 -36.08 -8.62 9.47
N PRO A 659 -35.43 -8.70 10.65
CA PRO A 659 -35.92 -9.51 11.76
C PRO A 659 -37.36 -9.19 12.15
N THR A 660 -37.78 -7.92 12.07
CA THR A 660 -39.12 -7.47 12.46
C THR A 660 -40.22 -7.86 11.46
N MET A 661 -39.84 -8.47 10.33
CA MET A 661 -40.74 -9.03 9.31
C MET A 661 -40.73 -10.58 9.30
N ILE A 662 -40.02 -11.23 10.22
CA ILE A 662 -40.09 -12.70 10.40
C ILE A 662 -41.49 -13.08 10.89
N LYS A 663 -42.07 -14.10 10.24
CA LYS A 663 -43.34 -14.70 10.65
C LYS A 663 -43.11 -15.65 11.82
N ASN A 664 -44.05 -15.73 12.76
CA ASN A 664 -44.01 -16.68 13.86
C ASN A 664 -43.76 -18.12 13.32
N PRO A 665 -42.64 -18.77 13.68
CA PRO A 665 -42.37 -20.15 13.28
C PRO A 665 -43.22 -21.18 14.05
N PHE A 666 -43.85 -20.76 15.16
CA PHE A 666 -44.67 -21.59 16.05
C PHE A 666 -46.10 -21.03 16.18
N PRO A 667 -46.88 -21.00 15.08
CA PRO A 667 -48.22 -20.39 15.05
C PRO A 667 -49.27 -21.16 15.88
N ASN A 668 -48.99 -22.39 16.29
CA ASN A 668 -49.87 -23.24 17.09
C ASN A 668 -49.44 -23.30 18.57
N GLY A 669 -48.37 -22.57 18.96
CA GLY A 669 -47.78 -22.65 20.29
C GLY A 669 -46.87 -23.86 20.51
N GLU A 670 -46.42 -24.50 19.43
CA GLU A 670 -45.57 -25.72 19.45
C GLU A 670 -44.09 -25.45 19.82
N GLY A 671 -43.75 -24.20 20.16
CA GLY A 671 -42.41 -23.75 20.51
C GLY A 671 -42.42 -22.31 21.01
N VAL A 672 -41.35 -21.90 21.69
CA VAL A 672 -41.21 -20.54 22.26
C VAL A 672 -40.07 -19.79 21.56
N VAL A 673 -40.28 -18.50 21.31
CA VAL A 673 -39.18 -17.56 21.02
C VAL A 673 -39.20 -16.45 22.05
N SER A 674 -38.06 -16.18 22.68
CA SER A 674 -37.93 -15.16 23.73
C SER A 674 -36.69 -14.29 23.55
N ILE A 675 -36.82 -13.00 23.88
CA ILE A 675 -35.72 -12.03 23.93
C ILE A 675 -35.58 -11.56 25.37
N TRP A 676 -34.36 -11.65 25.88
CA TRP A 676 -34.00 -11.32 27.26
C TRP A 676 -32.92 -10.24 27.27
N GLN A 677 -33.21 -9.07 27.84
CA GLN A 677 -32.34 -7.89 27.75
C GLN A 677 -32.14 -7.20 29.11
N GLY A 678 -30.89 -6.85 29.42
CA GLY A 678 -30.58 -5.97 30.55
C GLY A 678 -30.96 -4.51 30.22
N ARG A 679 -31.63 -3.81 31.14
CA ARG A 679 -32.00 -2.40 30.95
C ARG A 679 -30.78 -1.47 30.96
N GLU A 680 -29.82 -1.76 31.85
CA GLU A 680 -28.62 -0.94 32.07
C GLU A 680 -27.43 -1.37 31.21
N ASP A 681 -27.65 -2.35 30.31
CA ASP A 681 -26.69 -2.81 29.30
C ASP A 681 -26.12 -1.63 28.50
N LYS A 682 -24.78 -1.53 28.48
CA LYS A 682 -24.01 -0.50 27.78
C LYS A 682 -23.56 -0.91 26.38
N ILE A 683 -23.61 -2.20 26.07
CA ILE A 683 -23.15 -2.83 24.82
C ILE A 683 -24.30 -2.97 23.83
N VAL A 684 -25.46 -3.45 24.29
CA VAL A 684 -26.69 -3.59 23.51
C VAL A 684 -27.78 -2.74 24.14
N ARG A 685 -28.09 -1.60 23.51
CA ARG A 685 -29.07 -0.64 24.05
C ARG A 685 -30.51 -1.12 23.84
N VAL A 686 -31.29 -1.07 24.93
CA VAL A 686 -32.60 -1.72 25.10
C VAL A 686 -33.67 -1.25 24.11
N GLU A 687 -33.55 -0.04 23.55
CA GLU A 687 -34.54 0.59 22.68
C GLU A 687 -34.84 -0.21 21.40
N VAL A 688 -33.82 -0.83 20.80
CA VAL A 688 -34.02 -1.65 19.59
C VAL A 688 -34.79 -2.93 19.92
N GLN A 689 -34.52 -3.56 21.08
CA GLN A 689 -35.25 -4.77 21.48
C GLN A 689 -36.72 -4.49 21.79
N ARG A 690 -37.01 -3.35 22.44
CA ARG A 690 -38.39 -2.87 22.63
C ARG A 690 -39.13 -2.67 21.31
N TYR A 691 -38.47 -2.13 20.28
CA TYR A 691 -39.04 -2.00 18.94
C TYR A 691 -39.26 -3.35 18.24
N VAL A 692 -38.31 -4.29 18.36
CA VAL A 692 -38.44 -5.65 17.83
C VAL A 692 -39.63 -6.38 18.49
N ALA A 693 -39.78 -6.28 19.82
CA ALA A 693 -40.89 -6.87 20.57
C ALA A 693 -42.27 -6.26 20.24
N ASP A 694 -42.34 -4.96 19.94
CA ASP A 694 -43.55 -4.29 19.45
C ASP A 694 -43.98 -4.79 18.06
N LYS A 695 -43.02 -5.13 17.20
CA LYS A 695 -43.28 -5.64 15.84
C LYS A 695 -43.52 -7.15 15.78
N LEU A 696 -42.95 -7.90 16.71
CA LEU A 696 -43.04 -9.37 16.79
C LEU A 696 -43.81 -9.80 18.05
N PRO A 697 -45.15 -9.65 18.12
CA PRO A 697 -45.94 -9.97 19.32
C PRO A 697 -45.98 -11.47 19.67
N TRP A 698 -45.38 -12.32 18.83
CA TRP A 698 -45.15 -13.74 19.09
C TRP A 698 -43.84 -14.02 19.85
N VAL A 699 -42.98 -13.01 20.03
CA VAL A 699 -41.76 -13.09 20.82
C VAL A 699 -42.05 -12.65 22.25
N ARG A 700 -41.67 -13.47 23.24
CA ARG A 700 -41.74 -13.11 24.66
C ARG A 700 -40.59 -12.18 25.01
N TYR A 701 -40.89 -10.96 25.46
CA TYR A 701 -39.85 -9.97 25.80
C TYR A 701 -39.74 -9.75 27.31
N HIS A 702 -38.53 -9.97 27.82
CA HIS A 702 -38.16 -9.84 29.23
C HIS A 702 -37.08 -8.77 29.38
N GLU A 703 -37.31 -7.82 30.28
CA GLU A 703 -36.41 -6.70 30.53
C GLU A 703 -35.97 -6.68 32.00
N ILE A 704 -34.68 -6.89 32.24
CA ILE A 704 -34.11 -6.99 33.60
C ILE A 704 -33.82 -5.57 34.11
N PRO A 705 -34.55 -5.06 35.14
CA PRO A 705 -34.54 -3.62 35.47
C PRO A 705 -33.20 -3.04 35.89
N GLU A 706 -32.33 -3.85 36.49
CA GLU A 706 -30.98 -3.48 36.96
C GLU A 706 -29.88 -4.24 36.20
N GLY A 707 -30.25 -5.04 35.18
CA GLY A 707 -29.33 -5.92 34.49
C GLY A 707 -28.40 -5.19 33.52
N GLY A 708 -27.09 -5.42 33.66
CA GLY A 708 -26.07 -5.12 32.65
C GLY A 708 -26.02 -6.14 31.50
N HIS A 709 -24.93 -6.18 30.73
CA HIS A 709 -24.77 -7.13 29.62
C HIS A 709 -24.57 -8.58 30.08
N LEU A 710 -24.15 -8.79 31.33
CA LEU A 710 -23.83 -10.09 31.92
C LEU A 710 -24.78 -10.48 33.06
N PHE A 711 -25.99 -9.91 33.09
CA PHE A 711 -27.03 -10.25 34.07
C PHE A 711 -27.30 -11.76 34.15
N ILE A 712 -27.06 -12.50 33.05
CA ILE A 712 -27.21 -13.95 32.96
C ILE A 712 -26.35 -14.72 33.97
N CYS A 713 -25.21 -14.15 34.38
CA CYS A 713 -24.30 -14.77 35.34
C CYS A 713 -24.75 -14.56 36.80
N ALA A 714 -25.85 -13.83 37.04
CA ALA A 714 -26.51 -13.85 38.34
C ALA A 714 -27.26 -15.18 38.54
N ASN A 715 -27.28 -15.66 39.78
CA ASN A 715 -27.83 -16.98 40.14
C ASN A 715 -29.26 -17.19 39.60
N GLU A 716 -29.54 -18.43 39.16
CA GLU A 716 -30.83 -18.90 38.64
C GLU A 716 -31.33 -18.24 37.34
N VAL A 717 -30.70 -17.19 36.80
CA VAL A 717 -31.26 -16.49 35.63
C VAL A 717 -31.15 -17.33 34.36
N GLY A 718 -30.02 -18.00 34.13
CA GLY A 718 -29.89 -18.95 33.01
C GLY A 718 -30.89 -20.10 33.09
N ASP A 719 -31.08 -20.68 34.28
CA ASP A 719 -32.09 -21.72 34.53
C ASP A 719 -33.52 -21.25 34.19
N LYS A 720 -33.87 -20.01 34.55
CA LYS A 720 -35.19 -19.41 34.24
C LYS A 720 -35.38 -19.19 32.74
N ILE A 721 -34.33 -18.82 32.00
CA ILE A 721 -34.35 -18.73 30.53
C ILE A 721 -34.59 -20.11 29.91
N ILE A 722 -33.93 -21.16 30.42
CA ILE A 722 -34.07 -22.52 29.92
C ILE A 722 -35.45 -23.13 30.25
N ARG A 723 -35.99 -22.90 31.46
CA ARG A 723 -37.35 -23.36 31.81
C ARG A 723 -38.43 -22.73 30.91
N GLU A 724 -38.35 -21.42 30.63
CA GLU A 724 -39.27 -20.81 29.65
C GLU A 724 -39.10 -21.42 28.24
N LEU A 725 -37.86 -21.60 27.78
CA LEU A 725 -37.56 -22.12 26.45
C LEU A 725 -38.11 -23.54 26.20
N LEU A 726 -38.10 -24.39 27.23
CA LEU A 726 -38.44 -25.82 27.12
C LEU A 726 -39.88 -26.17 27.55
N ASN A 727 -40.43 -25.45 28.54
CA ASN A 727 -41.76 -25.73 29.11
C ASN A 727 -42.79 -24.61 28.81
N GLY A 728 -42.35 -23.43 28.36
CA GLY A 728 -43.22 -22.27 28.15
C GLY A 728 -43.73 -21.62 29.45
N GLU A 729 -43.21 -22.03 30.61
CA GLU A 729 -43.48 -21.44 31.93
C GLU A 729 -43.06 -19.97 31.97
N GLU A 730 -43.88 -19.09 32.56
CA GLU A 730 -43.48 -17.70 32.78
C GLU A 730 -42.57 -17.59 34.03
N PRO A 731 -41.44 -16.86 33.96
CA PRO A 731 -40.49 -16.82 35.06
C PRO A 731 -41.03 -16.02 36.27
N GLN A 732 -41.25 -16.70 37.40
CA GLN A 732 -41.72 -16.04 38.62
C GLN A 732 -40.68 -15.02 39.13
N GLY A 733 -41.14 -13.80 39.41
CA GLY A 733 -40.32 -12.71 39.96
C GLY A 733 -39.54 -11.88 38.93
N LEU A 734 -39.75 -12.11 37.61
CA LEU A 734 -39.12 -11.34 36.53
C LEU A 734 -40.18 -10.58 35.72
N TRP A 735 -39.81 -9.39 35.24
CA TRP A 735 -40.75 -8.46 34.62
C TRP A 735 -40.87 -8.71 33.11
N ARG A 736 -41.86 -9.51 32.72
CA ARG A 736 -42.38 -9.51 31.34
C ARG A 736 -42.92 -8.11 31.03
N VAL A 737 -42.48 -7.53 29.92
CA VAL A 737 -43.01 -6.23 29.46
C VAL A 737 -44.22 -6.48 28.58
N ASP A 738 -45.41 -6.49 29.19
CA ASP A 738 -46.67 -6.52 28.44
C ASP A 738 -46.74 -5.34 27.46
N HIS A 739 -47.25 -5.60 26.25
CA HIS A 739 -47.15 -4.71 25.11
C HIS A 739 -47.58 -3.27 25.42
N ILE A 740 -46.86 -2.29 24.88
CA ILE A 740 -47.05 -0.86 25.12
C ILE A 740 -48.35 -0.37 24.46
N ALA A 741 -49.49 -0.70 25.09
CA ALA A 741 -50.81 -0.23 24.70
C ALA A 741 -50.87 1.29 24.82
N GLN A 742 -51.19 1.96 23.71
CA GLN A 742 -51.17 3.41 23.57
C GLN A 742 -52.08 4.10 24.62
N ARG A 743 -51.49 4.61 25.70
CA ARG A 743 -52.13 5.58 26.59
C ARG A 743 -51.62 6.98 26.27
N GLY A 744 -52.42 7.74 25.54
CA GLY A 744 -52.19 9.18 25.35
C GLY A 744 -52.26 9.94 26.70
N PRO A 745 -51.84 11.22 26.72
CA PRO A 745 -51.66 11.99 27.95
C PRO A 745 -53.01 12.40 28.60
N GLY A 746 -53.65 11.45 29.28
CA GLY A 746 -54.84 11.69 30.10
C GLY A 746 -54.49 12.33 31.43
N HIS A 747 -54.98 13.56 31.68
CA HIS A 747 -54.92 14.16 33.02
C HIS A 747 -55.76 13.33 34.02
N GLY A 748 -55.10 12.77 35.03
CA GLY A 748 -55.79 12.06 36.12
C GLY A 748 -54.90 11.81 37.32
N ARG A 749 -55.08 12.57 38.41
CA ARG A 749 -54.55 12.21 39.72
C ARG A 749 -55.44 11.15 40.37
N PRO A 750 -54.89 10.05 40.91
CA PRO A 750 -55.44 9.41 42.09
C PRO A 750 -55.13 10.27 43.33
N ARG A 751 -56.08 10.38 44.26
CA ARG A 751 -55.77 10.76 45.65
C ARG A 751 -55.39 9.49 46.40
N GLY A 752 -54.38 9.55 47.26
CA GLY A 752 -53.85 8.37 47.97
C GLY A 752 -54.65 7.97 49.22
N HIS A 753 -54.09 7.00 49.95
CA HIS A 753 -54.38 6.74 51.37
C HIS A 753 -53.07 6.77 52.17
N LEU A 754 -53.19 6.98 53.47
CA LEU A 754 -52.11 7.20 54.43
C LEU A 754 -52.06 6.06 55.45
N GLU A 755 -50.85 5.66 55.88
CA GLU A 755 -50.47 5.14 57.22
C GLU A 755 -49.02 4.60 57.15
N GLY A 756 -48.11 4.82 58.11
CA GLY A 756 -48.14 5.77 59.23
C GLY A 756 -47.14 5.49 60.38
N ALA A 757 -45.95 6.12 60.37
CA ALA A 757 -45.04 6.35 61.52
C ALA A 757 -43.93 7.37 61.11
N TRP A 758 -43.74 8.54 61.76
CA TRP A 758 -43.01 8.81 63.03
C TRP A 758 -41.49 8.47 62.96
N LEU A 759 -40.48 9.26 63.38
CA LEU A 759 -40.28 10.61 64.00
C LEU A 759 -38.75 10.92 63.94
N GLU A 760 -38.11 12.09 64.19
CA GLU A 760 -38.47 13.51 64.53
C GLU A 760 -37.27 14.46 64.19
N GLY A 761 -37.51 15.76 63.95
CA GLY A 761 -36.51 16.86 64.04
C GLY A 761 -35.56 17.09 62.84
N CYS A 762 -35.13 18.31 62.46
CA CYS A 762 -35.42 19.67 62.95
C CYS A 762 -35.40 20.72 61.80
N SER A 763 -35.83 21.95 62.09
CA SER A 763 -35.78 23.17 61.26
C SER A 763 -34.34 23.70 61.06
N GLU A 764 -34.01 24.69 60.19
CA GLU A 764 -34.71 25.92 59.77
C GLU A 764 -34.46 26.30 58.28
N THR A 765 -35.09 27.40 57.81
CA THR A 765 -35.04 27.94 56.43
C THR A 765 -34.75 29.46 56.42
N ILE A 766 -34.60 30.05 55.20
CA ILE A 766 -34.48 31.50 54.83
C ILE A 766 -32.99 31.97 54.67
N VAL A 767 -32.39 32.29 53.50
CA VAL A 767 -32.74 33.13 52.28
C VAL A 767 -32.65 34.65 52.58
N PRO A 768 -32.19 35.61 51.72
CA PRO A 768 -31.54 35.62 50.37
C PRO A 768 -30.18 36.44 50.41
N PRO A 769 -29.82 37.45 49.57
CA PRO A 769 -29.91 37.72 48.10
C PRO A 769 -28.54 38.12 47.43
N SER A 770 -28.57 38.48 46.12
CA SER A 770 -27.78 39.56 45.45
C SER A 770 -26.23 39.56 45.38
N GLU A 771 -25.55 40.20 44.41
CA GLU A 771 -25.81 40.49 42.98
C GLU A 771 -24.49 41.00 42.33
N GLU A 772 -24.41 40.98 40.98
CA GLU A 772 -23.37 41.61 40.11
C GLU A 772 -21.88 41.25 40.28
N ILE A 773 -21.08 41.65 39.29
CA ILE A 773 -19.69 41.27 39.04
C ILE A 773 -18.91 42.50 38.54
N GLN A 774 -17.80 42.89 39.18
CA GLN A 774 -16.72 43.61 38.49
C GLN A 774 -15.34 43.49 39.18
N GLU A 775 -14.35 43.15 38.35
CA GLU A 775 -12.90 43.42 38.32
C GLU A 775 -12.03 43.60 39.60
N HIS A 776 -10.86 42.89 39.56
CA HIS A 776 -9.47 43.20 39.98
C HIS A 776 -9.10 44.47 40.80
N PRO A 777 -7.94 44.53 41.51
CA PRO A 777 -6.72 43.68 41.39
C PRO A 777 -6.06 43.24 42.74
N ASP A 778 -4.91 42.53 42.69
CA ASP A 778 -3.69 42.81 43.51
C ASP A 778 -2.44 41.97 43.04
N PRO A 779 -1.18 42.26 43.45
CA PRO A 779 -0.04 42.20 42.51
C PRO A 779 1.31 41.62 43.03
N SER A 780 2.34 41.68 42.15
CA SER A 780 3.79 41.76 42.48
C SER A 780 4.44 40.50 43.12
N SER A 781 5.77 40.27 43.06
CA SER A 781 6.88 40.65 42.16
C SER A 781 7.99 39.57 42.35
N THR A 782 8.99 39.34 41.49
CA THR A 782 9.99 40.26 40.91
C THR A 782 10.58 39.71 39.58
N ASN A 783 11.39 40.53 38.91
CA ASN A 783 12.15 40.24 37.68
C ASN A 783 13.54 40.92 37.82
N PRO A 784 14.61 40.50 37.12
CA PRO A 784 15.05 41.35 35.99
C PRO A 784 15.78 40.64 34.81
N HIS A 785 15.24 40.85 33.60
CA HIS A 785 15.89 41.39 32.39
C HIS A 785 17.22 40.87 31.80
N LEU A 786 17.15 40.62 30.48
CA LEU A 786 18.14 40.93 29.41
C LEU A 786 19.50 40.19 29.44
N SER A 787 20.03 39.66 28.33
CA SER A 787 20.22 40.35 27.04
C SER A 787 20.62 39.40 25.89
N ARG A 788 20.98 39.94 24.71
CA ARG A 788 21.55 39.21 23.58
C ARG A 788 23.03 38.89 23.79
N GLU A 789 23.50 37.71 23.39
CA GLU A 789 24.88 37.54 22.90
C GLU A 789 24.90 36.93 21.49
N ARG A 790 25.89 37.35 20.70
CA ARG A 790 26.28 36.71 19.43
C ARG A 790 27.58 35.93 19.64
N GLY A 791 27.55 34.63 19.34
CA GLY A 791 28.70 33.90 18.84
C GLY A 791 29.83 33.54 19.82
N LYS A 792 30.25 32.28 19.76
CA LYS A 792 31.66 31.88 19.86
C LYS A 792 31.88 30.70 18.92
N PHE A 793 32.86 30.85 18.02
CA PHE A 793 33.38 29.76 17.20
C PHE A 793 34.11 28.74 18.09
N ASN A 794 34.18 27.48 17.64
CA ASN A 794 35.19 26.53 18.10
C ASN A 794 36.19 26.25 16.94
N PRO A 795 37.34 26.93 16.87
CA PRO A 795 38.19 26.95 15.68
C PRO A 795 39.31 25.88 15.71
N GLN A 796 38.96 24.59 15.71
CA GLN A 796 39.95 23.49 15.65
C GLN A 796 39.68 22.35 14.65
N LEU A 797 38.74 22.52 13.71
CA LEU A 797 38.42 21.49 12.70
C LEU A 797 38.37 21.99 11.25
N SER A 798 38.96 23.16 10.97
CA SER A 798 38.95 23.80 9.63
C SER A 798 40.32 23.89 8.96
N HIS A 799 41.33 23.13 9.39
CA HIS A 799 42.71 23.22 8.88
C HIS A 799 43.25 21.91 8.25
N LEU A 800 42.40 20.90 8.02
CA LEU A 800 42.83 19.59 7.48
C LEU A 800 42.11 19.15 6.19
N MET A 801 41.39 20.06 5.51
CA MET A 801 40.73 19.82 4.21
C MET A 801 41.08 20.88 3.16
N GLN A 802 42.31 21.38 3.18
CA GLN A 802 42.83 22.32 2.19
C GLN A 802 44.34 22.15 1.93
N LYS A 803 44.77 20.88 1.85
CA LYS A 803 46.07 20.40 1.39
C LYS A 803 45.88 19.09 0.63
#